data_AF-A0A7W4YDJ2-F1
#
_entry.id   AF-A0A7W4YDJ2-F1
#
_cell.length_a   1.000
_cell.length_b   1.000
_cell.length_c   1.000
_cell.angle_alpha   90.00
_cell.angle_beta   90.00
_cell.angle_gamma   90.00
#
_symmetry.space_group_name_H-M   'P 1'
#
loop_
_entity.id
_entity.type
_entity.pdbx_description
1 polymer ?
#
loop_
_entity_poly.entity_id
_entity_poly.type
_entity_poly.pdbx_seq_one_letter_code
_entity_poly.pdbx_strand_id
1 'polypeptide(L)'
;MRNPTLARRARALTAAVAAAAVGGLTATLPAHAAPVVTSAPAAPVAETATIVDPGATPETRSLFSFLRDVRGEGILFGHQHTTSFGVTVGDPPDGTRSDVEAAVGDFPAVFGWDTLILEGREKPGVLGAPVEQNIAAFADSMEKAHAFGGINTISAHMNNFVTGNDFYDTEGSTVTAILPGGPKHAELNAYLDNIAALADQTRDAEGDLIPIIFRPWHENAGSWFWWGAAHATPGEFVELWRYTVEYLRDTRGVSNFLYAYSPGGSFGGVDDVYMRTYPGDAYVDILGYDNYDGSTTADSSAWLSGVVQDLAMIADLADAKGKISAFTEFGPTGGKLRANGEGVNLTWFTDLLDAIEADPKASRSAYMPTWANFDPLRPAIPYPATGDLPAHEMLPDFQAFEADPFSLFADDLDLADVYGRTVETTEHAPFAHVVTPAAGQRITASPAVVRAKLVGGEATAAWFTVDDDATRHPLALDDDGYLSAAWTLTPEQLDNSTHTVRVTVQVAGSEPLTATSTVILGARPVLAPGVVDDFEGYGDDAALRAEFSTAGVNTISLETGEVGGGEKALRLDYDFTSQTYTGIIKKFSGDWTRFSELSIWVRPDGSDNRMVLQLVADGVSFEAYPSLAGTEAQVVTIPFEDWRPAPWDTSHADRRLTHDELATITQFNVYVNEEPAAGVKAGSIVFDEIRATGVASSGFTDVDADHPYFAEIAWAKRAGIATGWPDGTYRPSAKVTRETLATFLHALVDPEFTAPETPTFTDVPATDPAFEAVEWLASTGYLRGDGYTKFRPGNTVARETVAAVLYALRGTGEVPEPGTQTFRDVRPTREEWAAIEWAASTGIMTGYPYDRFKPTGNVNRGELAAFLHRYAHLPEPPVESVPLFDFEDGTQGWTGAGPVAADAGRLAVTSPAGGGWFGVDAALPDLTGRTEIRMDVVETAGVNPKLALKLGGSWQWCETAEAGWTSEPRTGEDALVFDLTTLTAECAAMLDDVRGFNVYLNEGGHVLDTVEAR
;
A
#
# COMPACT_ATOMS: atom_id res chain seq x y z
N MET A 1 -38.54 34.06 -7.82
CA MET A 1 -37.85 35.36 -7.98
C MET A 1 -37.78 36.13 -6.65
N ARG A 2 -36.79 35.79 -5.83
CA ARG A 2 -36.15 36.63 -4.81
C ARG A 2 -34.67 36.22 -4.80
N ASN A 3 -33.77 37.18 -4.95
CA ASN A 3 -32.32 37.00 -5.12
C ASN A 3 -31.68 36.63 -3.76
N PRO A 4 -30.95 35.51 -3.61
CA PRO A 4 -30.32 35.10 -2.34
C PRO A 4 -29.12 35.97 -1.93
N THR A 5 -28.46 36.63 -2.89
CA THR A 5 -27.24 37.43 -2.72
C THR A 5 -27.36 38.67 -1.81
N LEU A 6 -28.57 38.99 -1.31
CA LEU A 6 -28.80 40.13 -0.41
C LEU A 6 -28.90 39.75 1.08
N ALA A 7 -28.98 38.46 1.44
CA ALA A 7 -29.15 38.05 2.84
C ALA A 7 -27.84 38.10 3.66
N ARG A 8 -26.68 37.75 3.08
CA ARG A 8 -25.38 37.71 3.78
C ARG A 8 -24.79 39.10 4.11
N ARG A 9 -25.11 40.16 3.35
CA ARG A 9 -24.65 41.54 3.66
C ARG A 9 -25.27 42.17 4.91
N ALA A 10 -26.31 41.57 5.49
CA ALA A 10 -27.01 42.13 6.66
C ALA A 10 -26.40 41.70 8.01
N ARG A 11 -25.50 40.70 8.06
CA ARG A 11 -24.91 40.20 9.33
C ARG A 11 -23.56 40.81 9.72
N ALA A 12 -22.91 41.59 8.85
CA ALA A 12 -21.59 42.19 9.11
C ALA A 12 -21.60 43.63 9.68
N LEU A 13 -22.74 44.19 10.07
CA LEU A 13 -22.84 45.58 10.55
C LEU A 13 -23.61 45.71 11.88
N THR A 14 -22.98 45.28 12.96
CA THR A 14 -23.37 45.68 14.33
C THR A 14 -22.16 45.89 15.23
N ALA A 15 -21.40 46.95 14.98
CA ALA A 15 -20.59 47.62 16.01
C ALA A 15 -20.21 49.04 15.58
N ALA A 16 -21.09 50.02 15.89
CA ALA A 16 -20.75 51.39 16.31
C ALA A 16 -21.96 52.32 16.07
N VAL A 17 -22.62 52.73 17.15
CA VAL A 17 -23.60 53.84 17.13
C VAL A 17 -22.94 55.07 17.73
N ALA A 18 -22.92 56.17 16.98
CA ALA A 18 -23.01 57.52 17.51
C ALA A 18 -23.68 58.46 16.49
N ALA A 19 -24.59 59.28 16.99
CA ALA A 19 -25.68 59.96 16.31
C ALA A 19 -25.33 61.27 15.58
N ALA A 20 -26.14 61.66 14.58
CA ALA A 20 -26.85 62.95 14.50
C ALA A 20 -27.76 63.05 13.26
N ALA A 21 -28.84 63.81 13.40
CA ALA A 21 -30.07 63.83 12.60
C ALA A 21 -30.10 64.83 11.41
N VAL A 22 -31.13 64.70 10.56
CA VAL A 22 -32.20 65.71 10.25
C VAL A 22 -32.69 65.65 8.79
N GLY A 23 -34.02 65.55 8.62
CA GLY A 23 -34.84 66.08 7.51
C GLY A 23 -34.78 65.32 6.17
N GLY A 24 -35.83 65.07 5.40
CA GLY A 24 -37.17 65.65 5.31
C GLY A 24 -37.54 65.72 3.81
N LEU A 25 -38.53 64.94 3.39
CA LEU A 25 -39.41 65.02 2.20
C LEU A 25 -39.01 65.90 1.00
N THR A 26 -39.03 65.38 -0.23
CA THR A 26 -40.13 65.56 -1.22
C THR A 26 -39.77 65.03 -2.62
N ALA A 27 -40.81 64.64 -3.35
CA ALA A 27 -40.83 64.00 -4.66
C ALA A 27 -40.41 64.90 -5.84
N THR A 28 -39.99 64.30 -6.97
CA THR A 28 -40.79 64.21 -8.22
C THR A 28 -40.05 63.53 -9.37
N LEU A 29 -40.75 62.55 -9.99
CA LEU A 29 -40.85 62.15 -11.42
C LEU A 29 -39.59 61.86 -12.26
N PRO A 30 -39.69 60.83 -13.13
CA PRO A 30 -39.57 61.15 -14.56
C PRO A 30 -40.67 60.55 -15.43
N ALA A 31 -40.75 61.12 -16.63
CA ALA A 31 -41.79 60.96 -17.63
C ALA A 31 -41.60 59.72 -18.53
N HIS A 32 -42.74 59.09 -18.82
CA HIS A 32 -43.18 58.47 -20.09
C HIS A 32 -42.21 57.57 -20.89
N ALA A 33 -42.47 56.26 -20.84
CA ALA A 33 -42.13 55.31 -21.89
C ALA A 33 -43.41 54.78 -22.57
N ALA A 34 -43.35 54.63 -23.90
CA ALA A 34 -44.42 54.16 -24.78
C ALA A 34 -44.74 52.66 -24.58
N PRO A 35 -45.92 52.15 -25.03
CA PRO A 35 -46.37 50.81 -24.69
C PRO A 35 -45.63 49.77 -25.55
N VAL A 36 -44.91 48.86 -24.89
CA VAL A 36 -44.42 47.63 -25.51
C VAL A 36 -45.52 46.58 -25.41
N VAL A 37 -45.90 46.03 -26.55
CA VAL A 37 -46.86 44.94 -26.68
C VAL A 37 -46.27 43.70 -26.00
N THR A 38 -46.92 43.21 -24.94
CA THR A 38 -46.55 41.99 -24.24
C THR A 38 -46.97 40.77 -25.06
N SER A 39 -46.01 40.08 -25.67
CA SER A 39 -46.15 38.66 -26.00
C SER A 39 -46.12 37.85 -24.70
N ALA A 40 -46.96 36.82 -24.59
CA ALA A 40 -46.93 35.88 -23.48
C ALA A 40 -45.53 35.28 -23.29
N PRO A 41 -45.09 34.94 -22.06
CA PRO A 41 -43.81 34.29 -21.85
C PRO A 41 -43.83 32.94 -22.58
N ALA A 42 -42.79 32.66 -23.37
CA ALA A 42 -42.54 31.30 -23.84
C ALA A 42 -42.35 30.41 -22.60
N ALA A 43 -42.86 29.17 -22.66
CA ALA A 43 -42.56 28.16 -21.65
C ALA A 43 -41.03 28.03 -21.49
N PRO A 44 -40.51 27.85 -20.26
CA PRO A 44 -39.08 27.64 -20.08
C PRO A 44 -38.65 26.43 -20.92
N VAL A 45 -37.61 26.62 -21.73
CA VAL A 45 -36.99 25.53 -22.49
C VAL A 45 -36.26 24.67 -21.47
N ALA A 46 -36.62 23.39 -21.37
CA ALA A 46 -35.92 22.45 -20.50
C ALA A 46 -34.43 22.38 -20.89
N GLU A 47 -33.56 22.35 -19.90
CA GLU A 47 -32.13 22.15 -20.10
C GLU A 47 -31.88 20.74 -20.66
N THR A 48 -30.83 20.53 -21.46
CA THR A 48 -30.45 19.21 -21.94
C THR A 48 -29.03 18.87 -21.48
N ALA A 49 -28.84 17.68 -20.92
CA ALA A 49 -27.55 17.17 -20.46
C ALA A 49 -27.21 15.80 -21.08
N THR A 50 -25.92 15.51 -21.22
CA THR A 50 -25.41 14.18 -21.60
C THR A 50 -24.68 13.59 -20.40
N ILE A 51 -25.39 12.74 -19.67
CA ILE A 51 -24.93 12.04 -18.47
C ILE A 51 -24.76 10.54 -18.75
N VAL A 52 -24.07 9.83 -17.88
CA VAL A 52 -23.79 8.39 -18.03
C VAL A 52 -25.06 7.54 -18.07
N ASP A 53 -26.05 7.86 -17.25
CA ASP A 53 -27.36 7.20 -17.26
C ASP A 53 -28.45 8.13 -17.83
N PRO A 54 -28.79 8.04 -19.13
CA PRO A 54 -29.90 8.80 -19.69
C PRO A 54 -31.25 8.54 -18.99
N GLY A 55 -31.40 7.40 -18.31
CA GLY A 55 -32.58 7.00 -17.54
C GLY A 55 -32.58 7.44 -16.08
N ALA A 56 -31.60 8.25 -15.65
CA ALA A 56 -31.46 8.65 -14.26
C ALA A 56 -32.69 9.42 -13.73
N THR A 57 -32.92 9.34 -12.42
CA THR A 57 -34.05 10.03 -11.77
C THR A 57 -34.01 11.56 -12.02
N PRO A 58 -35.16 12.26 -11.99
CA PRO A 58 -35.19 13.72 -12.09
C PRO A 58 -34.20 14.43 -11.14
N GLU A 59 -34.10 13.96 -9.91
CA GLU A 59 -33.26 14.51 -8.85
C GLU A 59 -31.77 14.32 -9.18
N THR A 60 -31.40 13.18 -9.77
CA THR A 60 -30.01 12.88 -10.18
C THR A 60 -29.59 13.75 -11.37
N ARG A 61 -30.50 13.94 -12.33
CA ARG A 61 -30.28 14.86 -13.46
C ARG A 61 -30.20 16.32 -13.00
N SER A 62 -31.00 16.69 -12.01
CA SER A 62 -30.93 17.99 -11.36
C SER A 62 -29.59 18.20 -10.67
N LEU A 63 -29.12 17.22 -9.89
CA LEU A 63 -27.82 17.28 -9.21
C LEU A 63 -26.69 17.48 -10.22
N PHE A 64 -26.69 16.76 -11.34
CA PHE A 64 -25.69 16.96 -12.40
C PHE A 64 -25.70 18.41 -12.92
N SER A 65 -26.88 18.96 -13.25
CA SER A 65 -27.01 20.34 -13.71
C SER A 65 -26.52 21.34 -12.66
N PHE A 66 -26.90 21.15 -11.39
CA PHE A 66 -26.44 21.98 -10.28
C PHE A 66 -24.92 21.97 -10.14
N LEU A 67 -24.31 20.78 -10.07
CA LEU A 67 -22.86 20.62 -9.95
C LEU A 67 -22.11 21.20 -11.15
N ARG A 68 -22.68 21.16 -12.35
CA ARG A 68 -22.06 21.81 -13.51
C ARG A 68 -22.03 23.33 -13.36
N ASP A 69 -23.12 23.91 -12.89
CA ASP A 69 -23.35 25.35 -12.84
C ASP A 69 -22.75 26.04 -11.62
N VAL A 70 -22.53 25.32 -10.51
CA VAL A 70 -21.88 25.88 -9.31
C VAL A 70 -20.39 26.17 -9.53
N ARG A 71 -19.75 25.47 -10.49
CA ARG A 71 -18.33 25.63 -10.82
C ARG A 71 -18.01 27.08 -11.18
N GLY A 72 -17.10 27.68 -10.43
CA GLY A 72 -16.66 29.07 -10.60
C GLY A 72 -17.52 30.11 -9.88
N GLU A 73 -18.67 29.72 -9.31
CA GLU A 73 -19.50 30.57 -8.43
C GLU A 73 -19.24 30.27 -6.95
N GLY A 74 -18.88 29.02 -6.63
CA GLY A 74 -18.44 28.54 -5.32
C GLY A 74 -17.95 27.10 -5.41
N ILE A 75 -17.30 26.62 -4.35
CA ILE A 75 -16.85 25.25 -4.20
C ILE A 75 -17.50 24.63 -2.97
N LEU A 76 -18.17 23.49 -3.17
CA LEU A 76 -18.88 22.78 -2.09
C LEU A 76 -17.86 22.07 -1.20
N PHE A 77 -17.77 22.46 0.06
CA PHE A 77 -16.89 21.79 1.01
C PHE A 77 -17.46 20.41 1.39
N GLY A 78 -16.61 19.39 1.42
CA GLY A 78 -16.97 18.03 1.79
C GLY A 78 -16.13 17.45 2.92
N HIS A 79 -16.68 16.46 3.61
CA HIS A 79 -15.95 15.73 4.65
C HIS A 79 -16.36 14.26 4.67
N GLN A 80 -15.38 13.37 4.53
CA GLN A 80 -15.56 11.92 4.61
C GLN A 80 -15.97 11.53 6.04
N HIS A 81 -16.97 10.63 6.18
CA HIS A 81 -17.45 10.11 7.46
C HIS A 81 -17.89 11.17 8.49
N THR A 82 -18.34 12.33 8.02
CA THR A 82 -18.57 13.53 8.84
C THR A 82 -19.53 13.34 10.03
N THR A 83 -20.43 12.34 9.99
CA THR A 83 -21.34 12.01 11.10
C THR A 83 -21.16 10.60 11.69
N SER A 84 -20.10 9.89 11.29
CA SER A 84 -19.77 8.55 11.80
C SER A 84 -18.42 8.46 12.51
N PHE A 85 -17.50 9.37 12.21
CA PHE A 85 -16.19 9.50 12.87
C PHE A 85 -15.90 10.95 13.20
N GLY A 86 -15.41 11.20 14.40
CA GLY A 86 -15.06 12.53 14.88
C GLY A 86 -15.15 12.66 16.40
N VAL A 87 -14.56 13.74 16.91
CA VAL A 87 -14.42 14.00 18.36
C VAL A 87 -15.75 14.38 19.00
N THR A 88 -16.63 15.05 18.26
CA THR A 88 -17.90 15.62 18.74
C THR A 88 -19.13 14.79 18.32
N VAL A 89 -18.94 13.84 17.41
CA VAL A 89 -19.98 12.95 16.85
C VAL A 89 -20.60 12.04 17.91
N GLY A 90 -19.83 11.72 18.95
CA GLY A 90 -20.20 10.83 20.06
C GLY A 90 -20.07 9.35 19.75
N ASP A 91 -20.16 8.53 20.80
CA ASP A 91 -19.93 7.09 20.71
C ASP A 91 -21.04 6.30 21.46
N PRO A 92 -21.82 5.43 20.77
CA PRO A 92 -21.79 5.22 19.31
C PRO A 92 -22.32 6.46 18.54
N PRO A 93 -21.88 6.68 17.29
CA PRO A 93 -22.42 7.74 16.44
C PRO A 93 -23.88 7.42 16.08
N ASP A 94 -24.74 8.43 16.07
CA ASP A 94 -26.15 8.32 15.67
C ASP A 94 -26.43 8.93 14.29
N GLY A 95 -25.40 9.46 13.62
CA GLY A 95 -25.48 10.08 12.30
C GLY A 95 -25.99 11.53 12.33
N THR A 96 -26.10 12.17 13.50
CA THR A 96 -26.74 13.50 13.63
C THR A 96 -25.83 14.64 14.09
N ARG A 97 -24.55 14.35 14.35
CA ARG A 97 -23.56 15.34 14.81
C ARG A 97 -22.31 15.26 13.94
N SER A 98 -21.61 16.39 13.78
CA SER A 98 -20.39 16.47 12.99
C SER A 98 -19.34 17.37 13.65
N ASP A 99 -18.06 17.03 13.48
CA ASP A 99 -16.96 17.93 13.86
C ASP A 99 -16.97 19.23 13.06
N VAL A 100 -17.42 19.19 11.81
CA VAL A 100 -17.60 20.39 10.97
C VAL A 100 -18.68 21.29 11.58
N GLU A 101 -19.85 20.71 11.89
CA GLU A 101 -20.95 21.42 12.56
C GLU A 101 -20.50 22.02 13.89
N ALA A 102 -19.74 21.27 14.69
CA ALA A 102 -19.21 21.77 15.96
C ALA A 102 -18.19 22.92 15.76
N ALA A 103 -17.39 22.87 14.69
CA ALA A 103 -16.35 23.86 14.41
C ALA A 103 -16.90 25.18 13.86
N VAL A 104 -17.85 25.13 12.93
CA VAL A 104 -18.33 26.30 12.16
C VAL A 104 -19.83 26.56 12.29
N GLY A 105 -20.60 25.63 12.85
CA GLY A 105 -22.04 25.79 13.06
C GLY A 105 -22.92 25.34 11.88
N ASP A 106 -22.35 24.67 10.89
CA ASP A 106 -23.02 24.13 9.71
C ASP A 106 -22.41 22.77 9.30
N PHE A 107 -23.19 21.93 8.62
CA PHE A 107 -22.72 20.68 8.03
C PHE A 107 -21.95 20.92 6.73
N PRO A 108 -21.04 20.01 6.31
CA PRO A 108 -20.44 20.11 4.98
C PRO A 108 -21.51 20.00 3.89
N ALA A 109 -21.32 20.65 2.76
CA ALA A 109 -22.21 20.51 1.60
C ALA A 109 -22.15 19.10 0.99
N VAL A 110 -21.00 18.42 1.07
CA VAL A 110 -20.80 17.05 0.56
C VAL A 110 -20.47 16.08 1.70
N PHE A 111 -21.26 15.02 1.82
CA PHE A 111 -21.08 13.95 2.79
C PHE A 111 -20.42 12.76 2.10
N GLY A 112 -19.18 12.48 2.48
CA GLY A 112 -18.41 11.37 1.93
C GLY A 112 -18.54 10.10 2.77
N TRP A 113 -18.57 8.95 2.08
CA TRP A 113 -18.69 7.62 2.68
C TRP A 113 -17.85 6.60 1.90
N ASP A 114 -17.62 5.42 2.47
CA ASP A 114 -16.93 4.33 1.78
C ASP A 114 -17.72 3.01 1.82
N THR A 115 -17.54 2.18 0.81
CA THR A 115 -18.13 0.83 0.76
C THR A 115 -17.57 -0.13 1.80
N LEU A 116 -16.47 0.20 2.49
CA LEU A 116 -16.02 -0.51 3.70
C LEU A 116 -17.12 -0.62 4.78
N ILE A 117 -18.10 0.30 4.77
CA ILE A 117 -19.30 0.21 5.60
C ILE A 117 -20.09 -1.07 5.32
N LEU A 118 -20.19 -1.51 4.06
CA LEU A 118 -20.91 -2.73 3.66
C LEU A 118 -20.33 -3.97 4.35
N GLU A 119 -19.01 -4.02 4.46
CA GLU A 119 -18.28 -5.11 5.14
C GLU A 119 -18.24 -4.96 6.66
N GLY A 120 -18.71 -3.82 7.19
CA GLY A 120 -18.71 -3.52 8.61
C GLY A 120 -17.34 -3.08 9.14
N ARG A 121 -16.41 -2.73 8.26
CA ARG A 121 -15.06 -2.30 8.64
C ARG A 121 -15.01 -0.82 9.04
N GLU A 122 -16.00 -0.05 8.61
CA GLU A 122 -16.17 1.35 8.99
C GLU A 122 -17.59 1.62 9.50
N LYS A 123 -17.70 2.55 10.47
CA LYS A 123 -18.99 2.98 11.01
C LYS A 123 -19.80 3.67 9.88
N PRO A 124 -21.13 3.48 9.83
CA PRO A 124 -21.99 2.81 10.83
C PRO A 124 -22.05 1.28 10.70
N GLY A 125 -21.31 0.69 9.77
CA GLY A 125 -21.24 -0.76 9.61
C GLY A 125 -20.62 -1.44 10.83
N VAL A 126 -20.98 -2.71 11.04
CA VAL A 126 -20.48 -3.52 12.15
C VAL A 126 -19.85 -4.79 11.61
N LEU A 127 -18.58 -5.00 11.95
CA LEU A 127 -17.81 -6.16 11.48
C LEU A 127 -18.49 -7.46 11.92
N GLY A 128 -18.68 -8.38 10.98
CA GLY A 128 -19.35 -9.67 11.22
C GLY A 128 -20.89 -9.62 11.29
N ALA A 129 -21.51 -8.43 11.16
CA ALA A 129 -22.95 -8.33 10.97
C ALA A 129 -23.36 -8.80 9.56
N PRO A 130 -24.62 -9.22 9.35
CA PRO A 130 -25.16 -9.48 8.02
C PRO A 130 -25.02 -8.25 7.12
N VAL A 131 -24.64 -8.44 5.86
CA VAL A 131 -24.43 -7.33 4.91
C VAL A 131 -25.69 -6.47 4.74
N GLU A 132 -26.88 -7.07 4.81
CA GLU A 132 -28.16 -6.36 4.71
C GLU A 132 -28.37 -5.37 5.88
N GLN A 133 -27.84 -5.70 7.07
CA GLN A 133 -27.88 -4.78 8.21
C GLN A 133 -26.96 -3.58 7.97
N ASN A 134 -25.75 -3.81 7.46
CA ASN A 134 -24.81 -2.74 7.15
C ASN A 134 -25.33 -1.85 6.02
N ILE A 135 -25.93 -2.44 4.97
CA ILE A 135 -26.60 -1.70 3.90
C ILE A 135 -27.68 -0.78 4.47
N ALA A 136 -28.54 -1.29 5.37
CA ALA A 136 -29.61 -0.49 5.96
C ALA A 136 -29.08 0.67 6.82
N ALA A 137 -28.02 0.43 7.61
CA ALA A 137 -27.39 1.48 8.41
C ALA A 137 -26.70 2.56 7.54
N PHE A 138 -26.13 2.14 6.42
CA PHE A 138 -25.53 3.04 5.44
C PHE A 138 -26.61 3.90 4.76
N ALA A 139 -27.69 3.29 4.27
CA ALA A 139 -28.82 4.01 3.68
C ALA A 139 -29.43 5.03 4.65
N ASP A 140 -29.63 4.67 5.93
CA ASP A 140 -30.11 5.59 6.98
C ASP A 140 -29.18 6.79 7.19
N SER A 141 -27.86 6.60 7.11
CA SER A 141 -26.90 7.70 7.24
C SER A 141 -26.96 8.67 6.04
N MET A 142 -27.15 8.14 4.83
CA MET A 142 -27.31 8.97 3.63
C MET A 142 -28.68 9.68 3.55
N GLU A 143 -29.75 9.06 4.07
CA GLU A 143 -31.05 9.70 4.25
C GLU A 143 -30.94 10.91 5.19
N LYS A 144 -30.24 10.75 6.33
CA LYS A 144 -29.97 11.85 7.27
C LYS A 144 -29.14 12.96 6.65
N ALA A 145 -28.06 12.61 5.94
CA ALA A 145 -27.24 13.58 5.22
C ALA A 145 -28.07 14.40 4.22
N HIS A 146 -28.95 13.73 3.46
CA HIS A 146 -29.89 14.40 2.55
C HIS A 146 -30.86 15.33 3.30
N ALA A 147 -31.38 14.90 4.46
CA ALA A 147 -32.25 15.73 5.31
C ALA A 147 -31.55 16.96 5.90
N PHE A 148 -30.23 16.92 6.08
CA PHE A 148 -29.41 18.09 6.44
C PHE A 148 -29.08 18.99 5.25
N GLY A 149 -29.54 18.63 4.04
CA GLY A 149 -29.28 19.35 2.81
C GLY A 149 -27.96 19.00 2.13
N GLY A 150 -27.32 17.91 2.54
CA GLY A 150 -26.05 17.44 1.98
C GLY A 150 -26.21 16.63 0.69
N ILE A 151 -25.15 16.64 -0.12
CA ILE A 151 -24.97 15.78 -1.30
C ILE A 151 -24.14 14.56 -0.88
N ASN A 152 -24.63 13.35 -1.15
CA ASN A 152 -23.92 12.12 -0.81
C ASN A 152 -22.91 11.72 -1.89
N THR A 153 -21.70 11.34 -1.47
CA THR A 153 -20.71 10.67 -2.32
C THR A 153 -20.17 9.41 -1.64
N ILE A 154 -19.89 8.38 -2.44
CA ILE A 154 -19.37 7.09 -1.97
C ILE A 154 -18.09 6.75 -2.74
N SER A 155 -16.98 6.62 -2.03
CA SER A 155 -15.75 5.97 -2.51
C SER A 155 -15.83 4.46 -2.29
N ALA A 156 -14.91 3.70 -2.88
CA ALA A 156 -14.89 2.26 -2.68
C ALA A 156 -13.48 1.71 -2.46
N HIS A 157 -13.20 1.32 -1.22
CA HIS A 157 -12.03 0.56 -0.82
C HIS A 157 -12.41 -0.91 -0.58
N MET A 158 -12.17 -1.75 -1.58
CA MET A 158 -12.57 -3.17 -1.53
C MET A 158 -11.40 -4.07 -1.15
N ASN A 159 -11.68 -5.10 -0.36
CA ASN A 159 -10.74 -6.21 -0.17
C ASN A 159 -10.33 -6.81 -1.53
N ASN A 160 -9.11 -7.31 -1.59
CA ASN A 160 -8.61 -8.05 -2.73
C ASN A 160 -9.41 -9.35 -2.92
N PHE A 161 -10.12 -9.48 -4.04
CA PHE A 161 -10.99 -10.64 -4.35
C PHE A 161 -10.25 -11.98 -4.51
N VAL A 162 -8.93 -11.95 -4.72
CA VAL A 162 -8.08 -13.13 -4.86
C VAL A 162 -7.57 -13.61 -3.51
N THR A 163 -7.01 -12.70 -2.70
CA THR A 163 -6.33 -13.04 -1.45
C THR A 163 -7.25 -12.94 -0.22
N GLY A 164 -8.27 -12.08 -0.28
CA GLY A 164 -9.18 -11.77 0.83
C GLY A 164 -8.67 -10.71 1.81
N ASN A 165 -7.45 -10.19 1.60
CA ASN A 165 -6.88 -9.11 2.40
C ASN A 165 -7.44 -7.75 1.97
N ASP A 166 -7.01 -6.68 2.65
CA ASP A 166 -7.48 -5.33 2.36
C ASP A 166 -7.04 -4.80 0.99
N PHE A 167 -7.48 -3.57 0.70
CA PHE A 167 -7.23 -2.87 -0.55
C PHE A 167 -5.75 -2.55 -0.83
N TYR A 168 -4.86 -2.60 0.17
CA TYR A 168 -3.41 -2.44 0.01
C TYR A 168 -2.70 -3.73 -0.40
N ASP A 169 -3.34 -4.89 -0.26
CA ASP A 169 -2.78 -6.14 -0.78
C ASP A 169 -2.89 -6.16 -2.31
N THR A 170 -1.77 -5.90 -2.98
CA THR A 170 -1.67 -5.83 -4.44
C THR A 170 -1.38 -7.17 -5.12
N GLU A 171 -1.36 -8.27 -4.39
CA GLU A 171 -0.99 -9.58 -4.93
C GLU A 171 -2.11 -10.24 -5.74
N GLY A 172 -1.74 -11.21 -6.59
CA GLY A 172 -2.70 -12.14 -7.21
C GLY A 172 -3.33 -11.70 -8.54
N SER A 173 -2.91 -10.57 -9.13
CA SER A 173 -3.43 -10.05 -10.41
C SER A 173 -4.96 -9.90 -10.42
N THR A 174 -5.47 -9.27 -9.36
CA THR A 174 -6.89 -9.22 -9.01
C THR A 174 -7.77 -8.67 -10.12
N VAL A 175 -7.36 -7.61 -10.82
CA VAL A 175 -8.15 -7.03 -11.93
C VAL A 175 -8.39 -8.06 -13.04
N THR A 176 -7.36 -8.72 -13.54
CA THR A 176 -7.49 -9.78 -14.55
C THR A 176 -8.38 -10.92 -14.04
N ALA A 177 -8.31 -11.24 -12.74
CA ALA A 177 -9.10 -12.31 -12.14
C ALA A 177 -10.60 -11.99 -12.05
N ILE A 178 -10.98 -10.72 -11.88
CA ILE A 178 -12.38 -10.28 -11.71
C ILE A 178 -13.06 -9.78 -12.99
N LEU A 179 -12.31 -9.47 -14.05
CA LEU A 179 -12.90 -9.09 -15.34
C LEU A 179 -13.75 -10.22 -15.97
N PRO A 180 -14.68 -9.92 -16.91
CA PRO A 180 -15.53 -10.94 -17.55
C PRO A 180 -14.74 -12.12 -18.12
N GLY A 181 -15.00 -13.32 -17.61
CA GLY A 181 -14.27 -14.55 -17.93
C GLY A 181 -13.15 -14.93 -16.97
N GLY A 182 -12.80 -14.05 -16.05
CA GLY A 182 -11.86 -14.33 -14.97
C GLY A 182 -12.47 -15.24 -13.88
N PRO A 183 -11.63 -15.97 -13.14
CA PRO A 183 -12.07 -16.93 -12.12
C PRO A 183 -12.76 -16.31 -10.90
N LYS A 184 -12.65 -14.98 -10.71
CA LYS A 184 -13.19 -14.21 -9.57
C LYS A 184 -14.29 -13.22 -9.97
N HIS A 185 -14.81 -13.36 -11.19
CA HIS A 185 -15.84 -12.47 -11.72
C HIS A 185 -17.16 -12.53 -10.95
N ALA A 186 -17.51 -13.71 -10.42
CA ALA A 186 -18.74 -13.88 -9.64
C ALA A 186 -18.67 -13.11 -8.30
N GLU A 187 -17.48 -13.04 -7.68
CA GLU A 187 -17.26 -12.28 -6.46
C GLU A 187 -17.39 -10.77 -6.70
N LEU A 188 -16.90 -10.24 -7.83
CA LEU A 188 -17.17 -8.86 -8.23
C LEU A 188 -18.66 -8.60 -8.39
N ASN A 189 -19.40 -9.50 -9.03
CA ASN A 189 -20.85 -9.36 -9.21
C ASN A 189 -21.60 -9.34 -7.87
N ALA A 190 -21.22 -10.22 -6.93
CA ALA A 190 -21.81 -10.22 -5.60
C ALA A 190 -21.54 -8.91 -4.84
N TYR A 191 -20.36 -8.33 -5.02
CA TYR A 191 -20.01 -7.03 -4.46
C TYR A 191 -20.84 -5.88 -5.08
N LEU A 192 -20.96 -5.85 -6.42
CA LEU A 192 -21.77 -4.86 -7.13
C LEU A 192 -23.28 -5.01 -6.83
N ASP A 193 -23.75 -6.22 -6.54
CA ASP A 193 -25.12 -6.46 -6.08
C ASP A 193 -25.42 -5.78 -4.74
N ASN A 194 -24.46 -5.75 -3.81
CA ASN A 194 -24.60 -5.03 -2.55
C ASN A 194 -24.66 -3.51 -2.75
N ILE A 195 -23.86 -2.99 -3.68
CA ILE A 195 -23.90 -1.57 -4.06
C ILE A 195 -25.25 -1.21 -4.69
N ALA A 196 -25.77 -2.06 -5.58
CA ALA A 196 -27.10 -1.85 -6.17
C ALA A 196 -28.21 -1.90 -5.11
N ALA A 197 -28.11 -2.80 -4.12
CA ALA A 197 -29.05 -2.87 -3.00
C ALA A 197 -28.98 -1.62 -2.11
N LEU A 198 -27.79 -1.05 -1.88
CA LEU A 198 -27.61 0.22 -1.20
C LEU A 198 -28.28 1.36 -1.96
N ALA A 199 -28.04 1.45 -3.27
CA ALA A 199 -28.61 2.49 -4.12
C ALA A 199 -30.15 2.47 -4.10
N ASP A 200 -30.77 1.28 -4.12
CA ASP A 200 -32.24 1.12 -4.04
C ASP A 200 -32.82 1.46 -2.67
N GLN A 201 -32.08 1.21 -1.58
CA GLN A 201 -32.52 1.51 -0.21
C GLN A 201 -32.32 2.97 0.19
N THR A 202 -31.48 3.72 -0.52
CA THR A 202 -31.18 5.11 -0.20
C THR A 202 -32.26 6.03 -0.75
N ARG A 203 -33.27 6.29 0.09
CA ARG A 203 -34.49 7.03 -0.26
C ARG A 203 -34.77 8.13 0.76
N ASP A 204 -35.41 9.19 0.32
CA ASP A 204 -35.87 10.27 1.19
C ASP A 204 -37.15 9.88 1.95
N ALA A 205 -37.65 10.80 2.78
CA ALA A 205 -38.85 10.60 3.59
C ALA A 205 -40.13 10.42 2.74
N GLU A 206 -40.12 10.88 1.49
CA GLU A 206 -41.19 10.74 0.51
C GLU A 206 -41.11 9.40 -0.25
N GLY A 207 -39.97 8.71 -0.15
CA GLY A 207 -39.69 7.41 -0.78
C GLY A 207 -39.01 7.54 -2.15
N ASP A 208 -38.63 8.74 -2.56
CA ASP A 208 -37.90 9.00 -3.80
C ASP A 208 -36.42 8.66 -3.62
N LEU A 209 -35.75 8.23 -4.70
CA LEU A 209 -34.34 7.83 -4.62
C LEU A 209 -33.45 9.06 -4.44
N ILE A 210 -32.57 9.01 -3.44
CA ILE A 210 -31.59 10.08 -3.21
C ILE A 210 -30.43 9.92 -4.20
N PRO A 211 -30.02 10.99 -4.91
CA PRO A 211 -28.84 10.95 -5.78
C PRO A 211 -27.53 10.73 -5.02
N ILE A 212 -26.65 9.91 -5.57
CA ILE A 212 -25.35 9.55 -5.01
C ILE A 212 -24.27 9.76 -6.07
N ILE A 213 -23.16 10.41 -5.69
CA ILE A 213 -21.95 10.45 -6.50
C ILE A 213 -21.11 9.20 -6.17
N PHE A 214 -21.07 8.22 -7.07
CA PHE A 214 -20.31 6.99 -6.90
C PHE A 214 -18.93 7.08 -7.57
N ARG A 215 -17.87 6.84 -6.78
CA ARG A 215 -16.46 7.00 -7.17
C ARG A 215 -15.67 5.70 -6.97
N PRO A 216 -15.86 4.68 -7.84
CA PRO A 216 -15.14 3.41 -7.73
C PRO A 216 -13.71 3.53 -8.27
N TRP A 217 -12.82 2.61 -7.85
CA TRP A 217 -11.50 2.40 -8.48
C TRP A 217 -10.59 3.65 -8.56
N HIS A 218 -10.70 4.55 -7.59
CA HIS A 218 -9.93 5.81 -7.51
C HIS A 218 -8.42 5.62 -7.34
N GLU A 219 -7.64 6.67 -7.61
CA GLU A 219 -6.17 6.72 -7.49
C GLU A 219 -5.41 5.66 -8.32
N ASN A 220 -6.02 5.21 -9.41
CA ASN A 220 -5.50 4.10 -10.20
C ASN A 220 -4.24 4.43 -11.02
N ALA A 221 -3.83 5.70 -11.11
CA ALA A 221 -2.54 6.06 -11.69
C ALA A 221 -1.37 5.72 -10.75
N GLY A 222 -1.64 5.61 -9.44
CA GLY A 222 -0.74 5.05 -8.44
C GLY A 222 -0.74 3.52 -8.45
N SER A 223 0.01 2.92 -7.51
CA SER A 223 0.20 1.46 -7.43
C SER A 223 0.07 0.89 -6.00
N TRP A 224 -0.50 1.66 -5.08
CA TRP A 224 -0.77 1.23 -3.70
C TRP A 224 -2.06 0.43 -3.55
N PHE A 225 -3.02 0.58 -4.45
CA PHE A 225 -4.21 -0.29 -4.53
C PHE A 225 -4.03 -1.38 -5.56
N TRP A 226 -4.69 -2.53 -5.37
CA TRP A 226 -4.60 -3.68 -6.27
C TRP A 226 -5.17 -3.44 -7.68
N TRP A 227 -5.93 -2.36 -7.89
CA TRP A 227 -6.39 -1.91 -9.21
C TRP A 227 -5.48 -0.84 -9.85
N GLY A 228 -4.39 -0.48 -9.19
CA GLY A 228 -3.43 0.53 -9.64
C GLY A 228 -2.64 0.13 -10.89
N ALA A 229 -1.90 1.10 -11.44
CA ALA A 229 -1.25 1.02 -12.75
C ALA A 229 -0.23 -0.12 -12.89
N ALA A 230 0.40 -0.57 -11.80
CA ALA A 230 1.32 -1.72 -11.82
C ALA A 230 0.61 -3.08 -11.88
N HIS A 231 -0.69 -3.12 -11.60
CA HIS A 231 -1.47 -4.35 -11.36
C HIS A 231 -2.58 -4.56 -12.39
N ALA A 232 -2.85 -3.54 -13.21
CA ALA A 232 -3.77 -3.58 -14.32
C ALA A 232 -3.23 -2.77 -15.49
N THR A 233 -3.32 -3.33 -16.69
CA THR A 233 -3.07 -2.54 -17.91
C THR A 233 -4.14 -1.44 -18.03
N PRO A 234 -3.85 -0.31 -18.74
CA PRO A 234 -4.85 0.73 -18.93
C PRO A 234 -6.15 0.22 -19.55
N GLY A 235 -6.07 -0.74 -20.47
CA GLY A 235 -7.27 -1.36 -21.05
C GLY A 235 -8.03 -2.23 -20.07
N GLU A 236 -7.35 -3.01 -19.22
CA GLU A 236 -8.01 -3.79 -18.17
C GLU A 236 -8.74 -2.88 -17.16
N PHE A 237 -8.12 -1.77 -16.76
CA PHE A 237 -8.78 -0.79 -15.89
C PHE A 237 -10.00 -0.16 -16.57
N VAL A 238 -9.88 0.25 -17.83
CA VAL A 238 -10.99 0.81 -18.61
C VAL A 238 -12.15 -0.19 -18.70
N GLU A 239 -11.87 -1.47 -18.95
CA GLU A 239 -12.91 -2.50 -19.00
C GLU A 239 -13.50 -2.83 -17.62
N LEU A 240 -12.71 -2.75 -16.54
CA LEU A 240 -13.20 -2.89 -15.17
C LEU A 240 -14.20 -1.77 -14.83
N TRP A 241 -13.85 -0.54 -15.21
CA TRP A 241 -14.72 0.62 -15.04
C TRP A 241 -16.01 0.47 -15.84
N ARG A 242 -15.91 0.18 -17.15
CA ARG A 242 -17.06 0.04 -18.04
C ARG A 242 -17.99 -1.07 -17.54
N TYR A 243 -17.42 -2.21 -17.13
CA TYR A 243 -18.18 -3.30 -16.55
C TYR A 243 -18.94 -2.87 -15.30
N THR A 244 -18.29 -2.13 -14.40
CA THR A 244 -18.92 -1.62 -13.16
C THR A 244 -20.14 -0.76 -13.47
N VAL A 245 -20.00 0.19 -14.41
CA VAL A 245 -21.11 1.07 -14.84
C VAL A 245 -22.22 0.27 -15.52
N GLU A 246 -21.89 -0.58 -16.49
CA GLU A 246 -22.88 -1.39 -17.23
C GLU A 246 -23.61 -2.37 -16.32
N TYR A 247 -22.92 -2.97 -15.35
CA TYR A 247 -23.55 -3.88 -14.41
C TYR A 247 -24.55 -3.13 -13.52
N LEU A 248 -24.14 -2.02 -12.91
CA LEU A 248 -25.01 -1.24 -12.04
C LEU A 248 -26.18 -0.61 -12.80
N ARG A 249 -25.92 0.08 -13.92
CA ARG A 249 -26.92 0.78 -14.72
C ARG A 249 -27.80 -0.19 -15.51
N ASP A 250 -27.21 -1.05 -16.32
CA ASP A 250 -27.95 -1.82 -17.33
C ASP A 250 -28.44 -3.18 -16.79
N THR A 251 -27.70 -3.80 -15.88
CA THR A 251 -28.06 -5.12 -15.33
C THR A 251 -28.88 -5.01 -14.05
N ARG A 252 -28.50 -4.10 -13.14
CA ARG A 252 -29.17 -3.90 -11.85
C ARG A 252 -30.16 -2.75 -11.84
N GLY A 253 -30.18 -1.90 -12.86
CA GLY A 253 -31.17 -0.81 -13.00
C GLY A 253 -30.97 0.34 -12.00
N VAL A 254 -29.75 0.54 -11.50
CA VAL A 254 -29.42 1.69 -10.64
C VAL A 254 -29.59 2.97 -11.46
N SER A 255 -30.38 3.91 -10.94
CA SER A 255 -30.79 5.14 -11.64
C SER A 255 -30.56 6.43 -10.84
N ASN A 256 -29.95 6.32 -9.66
CA ASN A 256 -29.64 7.44 -8.78
C ASN A 256 -28.14 7.71 -8.62
N PHE A 257 -27.31 7.25 -9.57
CA PHE A 257 -25.86 7.46 -9.54
C PHE A 257 -25.39 8.51 -10.54
N LEU A 258 -24.43 9.32 -10.12
CA LEU A 258 -23.46 10.00 -10.99
C LEU A 258 -22.09 9.34 -10.79
N TYR A 259 -21.33 9.14 -11.87
CA TYR A 259 -20.05 8.43 -11.82
C TYR A 259 -18.86 9.39 -11.84
N ALA A 260 -18.04 9.37 -10.79
CA ALA A 260 -16.86 10.22 -10.63
C ALA A 260 -15.56 9.45 -10.83
N TYR A 261 -14.74 9.84 -11.81
CA TYR A 261 -13.43 9.24 -12.13
C TYR A 261 -12.30 10.13 -11.60
N SER A 262 -11.51 9.63 -10.65
CA SER A 262 -10.36 10.33 -10.07
C SER A 262 -9.10 9.45 -10.07
N PRO A 263 -8.22 9.56 -11.08
CA PRO A 263 -7.07 8.67 -11.21
C PRO A 263 -5.92 8.96 -10.23
N GLY A 264 -6.06 9.95 -9.35
CA GLY A 264 -5.02 10.43 -8.42
C GLY A 264 -4.70 11.90 -8.69
N GLY A 265 -3.43 12.28 -8.50
CA GLY A 265 -2.96 13.65 -8.71
C GLY A 265 -1.48 13.75 -9.06
N SER A 266 -0.98 14.99 -9.16
CA SER A 266 0.36 15.35 -9.63
C SER A 266 0.60 15.09 -11.12
N PHE A 267 -0.25 15.67 -11.98
CA PHE A 267 -0.13 15.52 -13.44
C PHE A 267 0.65 16.66 -14.10
N GLY A 268 0.93 17.75 -13.36
CA GLY A 268 1.65 18.91 -13.88
C GLY A 268 0.89 19.67 -14.98
N GLY A 269 -0.43 19.58 -14.98
CA GLY A 269 -1.30 20.16 -16.00
C GLY A 269 -1.24 19.48 -17.36
N VAL A 270 -0.67 18.28 -17.46
CA VAL A 270 -0.62 17.46 -18.69
C VAL A 270 -1.66 16.33 -18.62
N ASP A 271 -2.51 16.24 -19.64
CA ASP A 271 -3.65 15.32 -19.63
C ASP A 271 -3.31 13.89 -20.05
N ASP A 272 -2.07 13.59 -20.44
CA ASP A 272 -1.69 12.29 -20.97
C ASP A 272 -1.83 11.16 -19.93
N VAL A 273 -1.27 11.35 -18.73
CA VAL A 273 -1.35 10.41 -17.62
C VAL A 273 -2.77 10.36 -17.07
N TYR A 274 -3.43 11.51 -16.95
CA TYR A 274 -4.81 11.62 -16.47
C TYR A 274 -5.80 10.85 -17.36
N MET A 275 -5.64 10.99 -18.69
CA MET A 275 -6.52 10.39 -19.68
C MET A 275 -6.16 8.95 -20.05
N ARG A 276 -4.99 8.45 -19.63
CA ARG A 276 -4.48 7.11 -19.94
C ARG A 276 -5.46 5.99 -19.59
N THR A 277 -6.16 6.14 -18.47
CA THR A 277 -7.16 5.18 -17.97
C THR A 277 -8.59 5.71 -18.06
N TYR A 278 -8.81 6.78 -18.84
CA TYR A 278 -10.12 7.38 -18.98
C TYR A 278 -11.10 6.42 -19.68
N PRO A 279 -12.21 6.03 -19.03
CA PRO A 279 -13.13 5.00 -19.55
C PRO A 279 -13.91 5.42 -20.80
N GLY A 280 -14.01 6.73 -21.05
CA GLY A 280 -14.75 7.32 -22.16
C GLY A 280 -15.95 8.16 -21.71
N ASP A 281 -16.40 9.07 -22.58
CA ASP A 281 -17.42 10.09 -22.26
C ASP A 281 -18.81 9.52 -21.92
N ALA A 282 -19.08 8.25 -22.27
CA ALA A 282 -20.31 7.55 -21.95
C ALA A 282 -20.32 6.88 -20.56
N TYR A 283 -19.21 6.99 -19.80
CA TYR A 283 -18.99 6.26 -18.55
C TYR A 283 -18.54 7.15 -17.37
N VAL A 284 -18.37 8.45 -17.59
CA VAL A 284 -17.95 9.40 -16.55
C VAL A 284 -18.82 10.65 -16.60
N ASP A 285 -19.35 11.05 -15.44
CA ASP A 285 -20.07 12.32 -15.25
C ASP A 285 -19.17 13.41 -14.66
N ILE A 286 -18.28 13.03 -13.74
CA ILE A 286 -17.40 13.92 -12.98
C ILE A 286 -15.94 13.50 -13.17
N LEU A 287 -15.10 14.45 -13.58
CA LEU A 287 -13.64 14.37 -13.63
C LEU A 287 -13.08 14.84 -12.29
N GLY A 288 -12.51 13.92 -11.53
CA GLY A 288 -11.99 14.12 -10.19
C GLY A 288 -10.46 14.20 -10.14
N TYR A 289 -9.96 14.67 -9.02
CA TYR A 289 -8.54 14.82 -8.70
C TYR A 289 -8.31 14.62 -7.21
N ASP A 290 -7.35 13.78 -6.88
CA ASP A 290 -7.02 13.41 -5.50
C ASP A 290 -5.55 13.79 -5.23
N ASN A 291 -5.30 14.68 -4.28
CA ASN A 291 -3.93 15.04 -3.93
C ASN A 291 -3.77 15.59 -2.52
N TYR A 292 -2.66 15.24 -1.89
CA TYR A 292 -2.38 15.58 -0.50
C TYR A 292 -1.05 16.34 -0.36
N ASP A 293 -1.03 17.35 0.51
CA ASP A 293 0.14 18.18 0.75
C ASP A 293 1.20 17.44 1.58
N GLY A 294 2.38 17.25 0.99
CA GLY A 294 3.56 16.63 1.62
C GLY A 294 4.52 17.60 2.28
N SER A 295 4.20 18.90 2.31
CA SER A 295 5.10 19.92 2.85
C SER A 295 5.43 19.68 4.32
N THR A 296 6.74 19.60 4.58
CA THR A 296 7.26 19.47 5.95
C THR A 296 7.46 20.83 6.63
N THR A 297 7.38 21.92 5.86
CA THR A 297 7.58 23.32 6.28
C THR A 297 6.30 24.13 6.13
N ALA A 298 6.33 25.40 6.55
CA ALA A 298 5.21 26.32 6.38
C ALA A 298 4.91 26.68 4.91
N ASP A 299 5.86 26.42 3.99
CA ASP A 299 5.74 26.77 2.58
C ASP A 299 5.15 25.60 1.77
N SER A 300 3.89 25.76 1.35
CA SER A 300 3.18 24.82 0.48
C SER A 300 3.11 25.32 -0.98
N SER A 301 3.86 26.36 -1.36
CA SER A 301 3.69 27.04 -2.67
C SER A 301 3.88 26.11 -3.88
N ALA A 302 4.82 25.16 -3.80
CA ALA A 302 5.04 24.19 -4.88
C ALA A 302 3.83 23.26 -5.07
N TRP A 303 3.32 22.73 -3.96
CA TRP A 303 2.12 21.89 -3.95
C TRP A 303 0.88 22.65 -4.45
N LEU A 304 0.65 23.86 -3.92
CA LEU A 304 -0.45 24.74 -4.35
C LEU A 304 -0.39 25.03 -5.85
N SER A 305 0.80 25.30 -6.40
CA SER A 305 0.96 25.51 -7.84
C SER A 305 0.63 24.26 -8.65
N GLY A 306 0.96 23.07 -8.16
CA GLY A 306 0.60 21.80 -8.80
C GLY A 306 -0.91 21.56 -8.80
N VAL A 307 -1.55 21.75 -7.65
CA VAL A 307 -3.01 21.66 -7.48
C VAL A 307 -3.74 22.59 -8.46
N VAL A 308 -3.34 23.86 -8.53
CA VAL A 308 -3.96 24.83 -9.44
C VAL A 308 -3.81 24.42 -10.91
N GLN A 309 -2.63 23.91 -11.31
CA GLN A 309 -2.40 23.44 -12.67
C GLN A 309 -3.29 22.25 -13.05
N ASP A 310 -3.38 21.26 -12.16
CA ASP A 310 -4.16 20.05 -12.41
C ASP A 310 -5.67 20.33 -12.36
N LEU A 311 -6.14 21.16 -11.42
CA LEU A 311 -7.52 21.62 -11.38
C LEU A 311 -7.92 22.40 -12.64
N ALA A 312 -7.04 23.29 -13.11
CA ALA A 312 -7.26 24.01 -14.36
C ALA A 312 -7.36 23.08 -15.58
N MET A 313 -6.50 22.03 -15.62
CA MET A 313 -6.52 21.01 -16.66
C MET A 313 -7.84 20.23 -16.67
N ILE A 314 -8.27 19.67 -15.53
CA ILE A 314 -9.51 18.88 -15.49
C ILE A 314 -10.75 19.75 -15.73
N ALA A 315 -10.73 21.04 -15.37
CA ALA A 315 -11.81 21.96 -15.66
C ALA A 315 -11.94 22.25 -17.17
N ASP A 316 -10.83 22.37 -17.88
CA ASP A 316 -10.86 22.50 -19.36
C ASP A 316 -11.33 21.20 -20.03
N LEU A 317 -10.90 20.04 -19.54
CA LEU A 317 -11.38 18.73 -20.03
C LEU A 317 -12.89 18.57 -19.79
N ALA A 318 -13.37 18.93 -18.60
CA ALA A 318 -14.78 18.85 -18.23
C ALA A 318 -15.63 19.74 -19.13
N ASP A 319 -15.22 21.00 -19.35
CA ASP A 319 -15.94 21.92 -20.25
C ASP A 319 -15.97 21.42 -21.69
N ALA A 320 -14.85 20.91 -22.19
CA ALA A 320 -14.78 20.36 -23.55
C ALA A 320 -15.71 19.15 -23.75
N LYS A 321 -16.01 18.41 -22.67
CA LYS A 321 -16.83 17.19 -22.67
C LYS A 321 -18.26 17.40 -22.19
N GLY A 322 -18.60 18.62 -21.75
CA GLY A 322 -19.88 18.91 -21.08
C GLY A 322 -20.07 18.09 -19.81
N LYS A 323 -19.02 17.99 -18.99
CA LYS A 323 -18.93 17.24 -17.74
C LYS A 323 -18.63 18.16 -16.56
N ILE A 324 -18.54 17.58 -15.38
CA ILE A 324 -18.22 18.29 -14.13
C ILE A 324 -16.74 18.03 -13.79
N SER A 325 -16.08 18.99 -13.18
CA SER A 325 -14.74 18.86 -12.58
C SER A 325 -14.86 19.03 -11.06
N ALA A 326 -14.10 18.26 -10.27
CA ALA A 326 -14.09 18.34 -8.81
C ALA A 326 -12.72 17.97 -8.21
N PHE A 327 -12.43 18.50 -7.02
CA PHE A 327 -11.25 18.16 -6.23
C PHE A 327 -11.62 17.02 -5.28
N THR A 328 -11.77 15.81 -5.82
CA THR A 328 -12.45 14.68 -5.17
C THR A 328 -11.81 14.20 -3.87
N GLU A 329 -10.54 14.49 -3.62
CA GLU A 329 -9.91 14.37 -2.31
C GLU A 329 -8.83 15.43 -2.10
N PHE A 330 -8.78 15.97 -0.88
CA PHE A 330 -7.70 16.87 -0.47
C PHE A 330 -7.37 16.80 1.00
N GLY A 331 -6.16 17.20 1.35
CA GLY A 331 -5.72 17.32 2.75
C GLY A 331 -4.21 17.38 2.86
N PRO A 332 -3.66 17.45 4.08
CA PRO A 332 -2.27 17.10 4.32
C PRO A 332 -2.04 15.59 4.16
N THR A 333 -0.80 15.19 3.90
CA THR A 333 -0.40 13.78 3.70
C THR A 333 -0.97 12.84 4.75
N GLY A 334 -1.57 11.74 4.27
CA GLY A 334 -2.23 10.74 5.11
C GLY A 334 -3.64 11.14 5.55
N GLY A 335 -4.19 12.24 5.02
CA GLY A 335 -5.51 12.75 5.38
C GLY A 335 -5.59 13.29 6.81
N LYS A 336 -4.47 13.80 7.34
CA LYS A 336 -4.31 14.13 8.77
C LYS A 336 -3.61 15.46 8.96
N LEU A 337 -4.24 16.37 9.68
CA LEU A 337 -3.56 17.52 10.26
C LEU A 337 -2.54 17.05 11.29
N ARG A 338 -1.56 17.92 11.56
CA ARG A 338 -0.59 17.68 12.62
C ARG A 338 -1.22 17.89 13.99
N ALA A 339 -0.67 17.24 15.01
CA ALA A 339 -1.14 17.44 16.37
C ALA A 339 -0.87 18.87 16.84
N ASN A 340 -1.66 19.35 17.81
CA ASN A 340 -1.50 20.68 18.40
C ASN A 340 -0.04 20.93 18.85
N GLY A 341 0.54 22.04 18.40
CA GLY A 341 1.93 22.43 18.66
C GLY A 341 2.95 21.87 17.67
N GLU A 342 2.55 21.01 16.73
CA GLU A 342 3.39 20.47 15.64
C GLU A 342 3.12 21.15 14.29
N GLY A 343 2.07 21.99 14.19
CA GLY A 343 1.68 22.71 12.98
C GLY A 343 2.77 23.65 12.46
N VAL A 344 2.97 23.65 11.14
CA VAL A 344 3.96 24.50 10.46
C VAL A 344 3.31 25.56 9.58
N ASN A 345 2.17 25.28 8.95
CA ASN A 345 1.32 26.26 8.28
C ASN A 345 -0.03 26.32 9.01
N LEU A 346 -0.32 27.44 9.69
CA LEU A 346 -1.57 27.67 10.41
C LEU A 346 -2.64 28.39 9.58
N THR A 347 -2.37 28.68 8.30
CA THR A 347 -3.29 29.31 7.33
C THR A 347 -3.60 28.39 6.15
N TRP A 348 -3.37 27.08 6.30
CA TRP A 348 -3.35 26.13 5.21
C TRP A 348 -4.67 26.04 4.42
N PHE A 349 -5.83 26.06 5.09
CA PHE A 349 -7.12 26.00 4.40
C PHE A 349 -7.38 27.26 3.58
N THR A 350 -7.09 28.44 4.15
CA THR A 350 -7.27 29.71 3.44
C THR A 350 -6.25 29.91 2.32
N ASP A 351 -4.99 29.50 2.51
CA ASP A 351 -3.97 29.52 1.46
C ASP A 351 -4.37 28.67 0.24
N LEU A 352 -4.97 27.49 0.49
CA LEU A 352 -5.50 26.62 -0.56
C LEU A 352 -6.68 27.26 -1.29
N LEU A 353 -7.66 27.77 -0.55
CA LEU A 353 -8.84 28.39 -1.13
C LEU A 353 -8.47 29.62 -1.98
N ASP A 354 -7.61 30.49 -1.45
CA ASP A 354 -7.08 31.68 -2.14
C ASP A 354 -6.37 31.30 -3.46
N ALA A 355 -5.59 30.21 -3.46
CA ALA A 355 -4.90 29.73 -4.65
C ALA A 355 -5.88 29.24 -5.73
N ILE A 356 -6.93 28.51 -5.34
CA ILE A 356 -7.98 28.02 -6.24
C ILE A 356 -8.78 29.20 -6.81
N GLU A 357 -9.21 30.14 -5.97
CA GLU A 357 -9.97 31.33 -6.36
C GLU A 357 -9.21 32.26 -7.30
N ALA A 358 -7.89 32.40 -7.08
CA ALA A 358 -7.05 33.25 -7.90
C ALA A 358 -6.95 32.80 -9.36
N ASP A 359 -7.20 31.51 -9.65
CA ASP A 359 -7.17 30.96 -11.00
C ASP A 359 -8.59 30.74 -11.57
N PRO A 360 -8.96 31.39 -12.69
CA PRO A 360 -10.32 31.31 -13.25
C PRO A 360 -10.66 29.93 -13.85
N LYS A 361 -9.68 29.04 -13.98
CA LYS A 361 -9.90 27.66 -14.42
C LYS A 361 -9.98 26.72 -13.22
N ALA A 362 -9.06 26.80 -12.28
CA ALA A 362 -9.06 25.94 -11.10
C ALA A 362 -10.32 26.14 -10.24
N SER A 363 -10.77 27.40 -10.09
CA SER A 363 -12.04 27.76 -9.44
C SER A 363 -13.29 27.13 -10.08
N ARG A 364 -13.21 26.59 -11.31
CA ARG A 364 -14.28 25.80 -11.92
C ARG A 364 -14.26 24.35 -11.43
N SER A 365 -14.17 24.16 -10.12
CA SER A 365 -14.27 22.85 -9.46
C SER A 365 -15.52 22.84 -8.58
N ALA A 366 -16.35 21.81 -8.68
CA ALA A 366 -17.68 21.82 -8.08
C ALA A 366 -17.65 21.59 -6.57
N TYR A 367 -16.80 20.67 -6.10
CA TYR A 367 -16.70 20.30 -4.70
C TYR A 367 -15.27 19.88 -4.33
N MET A 368 -14.98 19.91 -3.03
CA MET A 368 -13.71 19.48 -2.44
C MET A 368 -13.93 18.75 -1.10
N PRO A 369 -13.93 17.40 -1.05
CA PRO A 369 -14.01 16.66 0.19
C PRO A 369 -12.63 16.40 0.78
N THR A 370 -12.48 16.62 2.09
CA THR A 370 -11.30 16.12 2.83
C THR A 370 -11.60 14.80 3.53
N TRP A 371 -10.54 14.16 4.06
CA TRP A 371 -10.61 12.83 4.64
C TRP A 371 -11.25 12.79 6.03
N ALA A 372 -11.38 11.60 6.61
CA ALA A 372 -12.15 11.38 7.85
C ALA A 372 -11.35 11.67 9.13
N ASN A 373 -12.04 12.17 10.15
CA ASN A 373 -11.50 12.35 11.52
C ASN A 373 -11.41 11.01 12.30
N PHE A 374 -10.60 10.07 11.82
CA PHE A 374 -10.34 8.80 12.51
C PHE A 374 -9.51 8.96 13.78
N ASP A 375 -8.54 9.88 13.76
CA ASP A 375 -7.60 10.13 14.85
C ASP A 375 -7.94 11.48 15.52
N PRO A 376 -8.34 11.50 16.80
CA PRO A 376 -8.66 12.74 17.49
C PRO A 376 -7.42 13.63 17.70
N LEU A 377 -6.20 13.09 17.73
CA LEU A 377 -4.98 13.89 17.89
C LEU A 377 -4.50 14.49 16.57
N ARG A 378 -4.85 13.85 15.45
CA ARG A 378 -4.44 14.24 14.10
C ARG A 378 -5.65 14.17 13.15
N PRO A 379 -6.67 15.01 13.37
CA PRO A 379 -7.90 14.96 12.58
C PRO A 379 -7.65 15.51 11.17
N ALA A 380 -8.50 15.18 10.20
CA ALA A 380 -8.51 15.86 8.90
C ALA A 380 -9.07 17.29 9.01
N ILE A 381 -10.07 17.49 9.88
CA ILE A 381 -10.74 18.75 10.16
C ILE A 381 -10.59 19.16 11.63
N PRO A 382 -10.25 20.43 11.92
CA PRO A 382 -10.12 20.89 13.29
C PRO A 382 -11.48 20.94 14.01
N TYR A 383 -11.46 20.68 15.31
CA TYR A 383 -12.65 20.65 16.16
C TYR A 383 -12.52 21.62 17.36
N PRO A 384 -13.63 22.10 17.96
CA PRO A 384 -13.61 22.92 19.16
C PRO A 384 -13.23 22.11 20.42
N ALA A 385 -12.82 22.78 21.49
CA ALA A 385 -12.47 22.11 22.74
C ALA A 385 -13.62 21.20 23.22
N THR A 386 -13.32 19.91 23.41
CA THR A 386 -14.31 18.86 23.66
C THR A 386 -13.79 17.91 24.73
N GLY A 387 -14.50 17.83 25.86
CA GLY A 387 -14.02 17.09 27.02
C GLY A 387 -12.68 17.66 27.51
N ASP A 388 -11.68 16.79 27.64
CA ASP A 388 -10.30 17.17 28.02
C ASP A 388 -9.42 17.55 26.82
N LEU A 389 -9.91 17.38 25.59
CA LEU A 389 -9.17 17.78 24.39
C LEU A 389 -9.29 19.30 24.17
N PRO A 390 -8.17 20.03 24.08
CA PRO A 390 -8.20 21.44 23.71
C PRO A 390 -8.72 21.61 22.28
N ALA A 391 -9.17 22.82 21.93
CA ALA A 391 -9.49 23.14 20.55
C ALA A 391 -8.26 22.92 19.66
N HIS A 392 -8.47 22.42 18.45
CA HIS A 392 -7.38 22.23 17.50
C HIS A 392 -6.83 23.60 17.03
N GLU A 393 -5.51 23.72 16.87
CA GLU A 393 -4.85 25.00 16.59
C GLU A 393 -5.20 25.59 15.20
N MET A 394 -5.58 24.73 14.26
CA MET A 394 -6.10 25.10 12.93
C MET A 394 -7.56 25.59 12.93
N LEU A 395 -8.28 25.50 14.05
CA LEU A 395 -9.70 25.88 14.11
C LEU A 395 -9.97 27.31 13.61
N PRO A 396 -9.18 28.35 13.98
CA PRO A 396 -9.43 29.71 13.48
C PRO A 396 -9.29 29.85 11.96
N ASP A 397 -8.39 29.08 11.34
CA ASP A 397 -8.18 29.10 9.89
C ASP A 397 -9.32 28.39 9.15
N PHE A 398 -9.77 27.24 9.67
CA PHE A 398 -10.93 26.57 9.11
C PHE A 398 -12.22 27.39 9.26
N GLN A 399 -12.37 28.14 10.34
CA GLN A 399 -13.44 29.13 10.50
C GLN A 399 -13.33 30.30 9.51
N ALA A 400 -12.11 30.71 9.14
CA ALA A 400 -11.91 31.71 8.10
C ALA A 400 -12.22 31.15 6.71
N PHE A 401 -11.88 29.89 6.45
CA PHE A 401 -12.24 29.16 5.24
C PHE A 401 -13.76 29.05 5.06
N GLU A 402 -14.53 28.71 6.11
CA GLU A 402 -16.00 28.70 6.03
C GLU A 402 -16.59 30.10 5.84
N ALA A 403 -15.99 31.11 6.46
CA ALA A 403 -16.50 32.47 6.35
C ALA A 403 -16.31 33.09 4.94
N ASP A 404 -15.49 32.47 4.09
CA ASP A 404 -15.31 32.90 2.71
C ASP A 404 -16.56 32.54 1.86
N PRO A 405 -17.16 33.51 1.14
CA PRO A 405 -18.36 33.24 0.35
C PRO A 405 -18.18 32.25 -0.81
N PHE A 406 -16.94 31.95 -1.24
CA PHE A 406 -16.67 30.94 -2.25
C PHE A 406 -16.73 29.52 -1.68
N SER A 407 -16.52 29.34 -0.37
CA SER A 407 -16.68 28.06 0.31
C SER A 407 -18.13 27.82 0.70
N LEU A 408 -18.76 26.77 0.15
CA LEU A 408 -20.18 26.51 0.32
C LEU A 408 -20.41 25.29 1.23
N PHE A 409 -21.25 25.49 2.26
CA PHE A 409 -21.67 24.47 3.23
C PHE A 409 -23.16 24.14 3.05
N ALA A 410 -23.72 23.24 3.86
CA ALA A 410 -25.08 22.73 3.67
C ALA A 410 -26.16 23.82 3.74
N ASP A 411 -26.07 24.78 4.68
CA ASP A 411 -27.04 25.89 4.79
C ASP A 411 -26.96 26.88 3.61
N ASP A 412 -25.88 26.86 2.83
CA ASP A 412 -25.73 27.69 1.64
C ASP A 412 -26.48 27.12 0.41
N LEU A 413 -26.95 25.87 0.47
CA LEU A 413 -27.62 25.19 -0.63
C LEU A 413 -29.14 25.45 -0.65
N ASP A 414 -29.67 25.75 -1.84
CA ASP A 414 -31.12 25.72 -2.08
C ASP A 414 -31.49 24.35 -2.65
N LEU A 415 -32.04 23.46 -1.82
CA LEU A 415 -32.39 22.09 -2.25
C LEU A 415 -33.41 22.05 -3.40
N ALA A 416 -34.24 23.08 -3.55
CA ALA A 416 -35.14 23.17 -4.70
C ALA A 416 -34.38 23.44 -6.01
N ASP A 417 -33.18 24.01 -5.94
CA ASP A 417 -32.26 24.16 -7.06
C ASP A 417 -31.31 22.96 -7.21
N VAL A 418 -30.87 22.34 -6.11
CA VAL A 418 -30.01 21.15 -6.17
C VAL A 418 -30.76 19.97 -6.79
N TYR A 419 -31.98 19.68 -6.33
CA TYR A 419 -32.74 18.48 -6.70
C TYR A 419 -34.02 18.75 -7.51
N GLY A 420 -34.41 20.02 -7.71
CA GLY A 420 -35.68 20.39 -8.36
C GLY A 420 -35.60 20.94 -9.78
N ARG A 421 -34.44 20.91 -10.45
CA ARG A 421 -34.28 21.39 -11.83
C ARG A 421 -34.94 20.43 -12.83
N THR A 422 -35.54 20.99 -13.88
CA THR A 422 -36.08 20.21 -15.00
C THR A 422 -35.01 20.05 -16.09
N VAL A 423 -34.41 18.86 -16.15
CA VAL A 423 -33.31 18.52 -17.07
C VAL A 423 -33.70 17.31 -17.90
N GLU A 424 -33.62 17.44 -19.22
CA GLU A 424 -33.78 16.34 -20.17
C GLU A 424 -32.41 15.73 -20.50
N THR A 425 -32.38 14.44 -20.81
CA THR A 425 -31.16 13.70 -21.14
C THR A 425 -31.11 13.32 -22.61
N THR A 426 -29.89 13.22 -23.14
CA THR A 426 -29.65 12.69 -24.49
C THR A 426 -29.12 11.27 -24.42
N GLU A 427 -29.72 10.36 -25.18
CA GLU A 427 -29.22 9.00 -25.34
C GLU A 427 -27.83 8.98 -25.97
N HIS A 428 -26.98 8.06 -25.50
CA HIS A 428 -25.66 7.84 -26.11
C HIS A 428 -25.82 7.23 -27.50
N ALA A 429 -25.01 7.67 -28.46
CA ALA A 429 -24.96 7.04 -29.77
C ALA A 429 -24.46 5.59 -29.63
N PRO A 430 -25.00 4.62 -30.40
CA PRO A 430 -24.51 3.25 -30.39
C PRO A 430 -23.00 3.14 -30.61
N PHE A 431 -22.31 2.38 -29.77
CA PHE A 431 -20.88 2.08 -29.93
C PHE A 431 -20.56 0.65 -29.47
N ALA A 432 -19.42 0.14 -29.93
CA ALA A 432 -18.91 -1.15 -29.50
C ALA A 432 -17.55 -0.99 -28.82
N HIS A 433 -17.22 -1.89 -27.90
CA HIS A 433 -15.93 -1.95 -27.25
C HIS A 433 -15.47 -3.42 -27.08
N VAL A 434 -14.15 -3.63 -26.97
CA VAL A 434 -13.56 -4.97 -26.82
C VAL A 434 -13.33 -5.23 -25.34
N VAL A 435 -14.00 -6.24 -24.80
CA VAL A 435 -13.99 -6.58 -23.36
C VAL A 435 -12.80 -7.47 -23.03
N THR A 436 -12.60 -8.52 -23.84
CA THR A 436 -11.43 -9.39 -23.74
C THR A 436 -10.97 -9.77 -25.14
N PRO A 437 -9.67 -9.88 -25.41
CA PRO A 437 -8.59 -9.37 -24.58
C PRO A 437 -8.65 -7.84 -24.48
N ALA A 438 -8.52 -7.30 -23.27
CA ALA A 438 -8.47 -5.85 -23.05
C ALA A 438 -7.16 -5.28 -23.61
N ALA A 439 -7.12 -3.97 -23.90
CA ALA A 439 -5.93 -3.36 -24.48
C ALA A 439 -4.73 -3.42 -23.50
N GLY A 440 -3.58 -3.88 -24.00
CA GLY A 440 -2.38 -4.16 -23.22
C GLY A 440 -2.29 -5.59 -22.68
N GLN A 441 -3.39 -6.36 -22.72
CA GLN A 441 -3.42 -7.70 -22.14
C GLN A 441 -2.49 -8.68 -22.88
N ARG A 442 -1.83 -9.54 -22.10
CA ARG A 442 -0.98 -10.64 -22.62
C ARG A 442 -1.80 -11.92 -22.79
N ILE A 443 -1.73 -12.51 -23.97
CA ILE A 443 -2.35 -13.80 -24.28
C ILE A 443 -1.27 -14.87 -24.27
N THR A 444 -1.27 -15.71 -23.25
CA THR A 444 -0.24 -16.75 -23.04
C THR A 444 -0.73 -18.16 -23.32
N ALA A 445 -2.02 -18.34 -23.60
CA ALA A 445 -2.66 -19.62 -23.82
C ALA A 445 -3.58 -19.60 -25.06
N SER A 446 -3.80 -20.77 -25.63
CA SER A 446 -4.65 -20.98 -26.81
C SER A 446 -5.62 -22.15 -26.56
N PRO A 447 -6.91 -22.05 -26.95
CA PRO A 447 -7.53 -20.88 -27.59
C PRO A 447 -7.73 -19.72 -26.61
N ALA A 448 -7.55 -18.49 -27.09
CA ALA A 448 -7.96 -17.27 -26.40
C ALA A 448 -9.45 -16.98 -26.69
N VAL A 449 -10.06 -16.05 -25.96
CA VAL A 449 -11.45 -15.63 -26.18
C VAL A 449 -11.49 -14.14 -26.52
N VAL A 450 -12.07 -13.80 -27.67
CA VAL A 450 -12.42 -12.43 -28.02
C VAL A 450 -13.86 -12.19 -27.61
N ARG A 451 -14.13 -11.21 -26.74
CA ARG A 451 -15.44 -10.71 -26.36
C ARG A 451 -15.54 -9.23 -26.68
N ALA A 452 -16.71 -8.81 -27.12
CA ALA A 452 -17.06 -7.41 -27.33
C ALA A 452 -18.46 -7.12 -26.80
N LYS A 453 -18.66 -5.89 -26.36
CA LYS A 453 -19.98 -5.37 -25.98
C LYS A 453 -20.45 -4.39 -27.04
N LEU A 454 -21.74 -4.48 -27.40
CA LEU A 454 -22.46 -3.43 -28.11
C LEU A 454 -23.31 -2.68 -27.07
N VAL A 455 -23.11 -1.37 -26.98
CA VAL A 455 -23.92 -0.48 -26.16
C VAL A 455 -24.85 0.30 -27.09
N GLY A 456 -26.16 0.22 -26.84
CA GLY A 456 -27.19 0.83 -27.67
C GLY A 456 -27.46 0.07 -28.98
N GLY A 457 -28.68 -0.45 -29.15
CA GLY A 457 -29.12 -1.15 -30.36
C GLY A 457 -28.86 -2.66 -30.36
N GLU A 458 -29.16 -3.31 -31.49
CA GLU A 458 -29.04 -4.76 -31.66
C GLU A 458 -28.07 -5.12 -32.79
N ALA A 459 -27.16 -6.05 -32.52
CA ALA A 459 -26.20 -6.54 -33.51
C ALA A 459 -26.89 -7.48 -34.50
N THR A 460 -26.75 -7.19 -35.79
CA THR A 460 -27.21 -8.07 -36.88
C THR A 460 -26.10 -9.01 -37.38
N ALA A 461 -24.84 -8.60 -37.21
CA ALA A 461 -23.65 -9.42 -37.44
C ALA A 461 -22.48 -8.82 -36.65
N ALA A 462 -21.56 -9.66 -36.21
CA ALA A 462 -20.31 -9.21 -35.61
C ALA A 462 -19.17 -10.16 -35.96
N TRP A 463 -17.96 -9.62 -36.11
CA TRP A 463 -16.75 -10.40 -36.35
C TRP A 463 -15.52 -9.66 -35.85
N PHE A 464 -14.41 -10.38 -35.67
CA PHE A 464 -13.11 -9.76 -35.47
C PHE A 464 -12.14 -10.12 -36.61
N THR A 465 -11.14 -9.25 -36.79
CA THR A 465 -9.95 -9.43 -37.63
C THR A 465 -8.71 -9.13 -36.80
N VAL A 466 -7.54 -9.62 -37.21
CA VAL A 466 -6.27 -9.36 -36.52
C VAL A 466 -5.32 -8.66 -37.47
N ASP A 467 -4.78 -7.52 -37.06
CA ASP A 467 -3.91 -6.64 -37.86
C ASP A 467 -4.51 -6.31 -39.24
N ASP A 468 -3.74 -6.58 -40.29
CA ASP A 468 -4.08 -6.41 -41.70
C ASP A 468 -4.68 -7.69 -42.31
N ASP A 469 -4.84 -8.79 -41.55
CA ASP A 469 -5.52 -9.99 -42.03
C ASP A 469 -7.02 -9.75 -42.16
N ALA A 470 -7.52 -9.82 -43.41
CA ALA A 470 -8.93 -9.61 -43.72
C ALA A 470 -9.84 -10.80 -43.33
N THR A 471 -9.29 -11.89 -42.79
CA THR A 471 -10.02 -13.07 -42.34
C THR A 471 -10.99 -12.71 -41.21
N ARG A 472 -12.30 -12.87 -41.48
CA ARG A 472 -13.35 -12.57 -40.51
C ARG A 472 -13.64 -13.76 -39.63
N HIS A 473 -13.44 -13.59 -38.33
CA HIS A 473 -13.84 -14.56 -37.31
C HIS A 473 -15.19 -14.13 -36.72
N PRO A 474 -16.29 -14.86 -37.02
CA PRO A 474 -17.63 -14.44 -36.61
C PRO A 474 -17.79 -14.53 -35.08
N LEU A 475 -18.40 -13.49 -34.50
CA LEU A 475 -18.76 -13.41 -33.08
C LEU A 475 -20.25 -13.75 -32.92
N ALA A 476 -20.61 -14.41 -31.82
CA ALA A 476 -21.98 -14.71 -31.44
C ALA A 476 -22.24 -14.33 -29.98
N LEU A 477 -23.49 -14.04 -29.61
CA LEU A 477 -23.83 -13.79 -28.20
C LEU A 477 -23.55 -15.03 -27.35
N ASP A 478 -22.80 -14.87 -26.27
CA ASP A 478 -22.61 -15.88 -25.24
C ASP A 478 -23.66 -15.76 -24.12
N ASP A 479 -23.58 -16.69 -23.16
CA ASP A 479 -24.50 -16.78 -22.03
C ASP A 479 -24.44 -15.55 -21.09
N ASP A 480 -23.33 -14.81 -21.13
CA ASP A 480 -23.09 -13.58 -20.36
C ASP A 480 -23.53 -12.32 -21.14
N GLY A 481 -24.06 -12.48 -22.36
CA GLY A 481 -24.57 -11.39 -23.19
C GLY A 481 -23.49 -10.62 -23.95
N TYR A 482 -22.30 -11.16 -24.12
CA TYR A 482 -21.22 -10.58 -24.92
C TYR A 482 -21.15 -11.23 -26.31
N LEU A 483 -20.76 -10.44 -27.32
CA LEU A 483 -20.42 -10.96 -28.64
C LEU A 483 -19.04 -11.62 -28.54
N SER A 484 -18.98 -12.96 -28.63
CA SER A 484 -17.76 -13.70 -28.38
C SER A 484 -17.42 -14.77 -29.42
N ALA A 485 -16.12 -15.10 -29.50
CA ALA A 485 -15.59 -16.21 -30.27
C ALA A 485 -14.22 -16.66 -29.74
N ALA A 486 -13.90 -17.93 -29.95
CA ALA A 486 -12.57 -18.46 -29.70
C ALA A 486 -11.57 -17.99 -30.78
N TRP A 487 -10.39 -17.58 -30.35
CA TRP A 487 -9.25 -17.25 -31.19
C TRP A 487 -8.15 -18.29 -30.99
N THR A 488 -8.00 -19.19 -31.98
CA THR A 488 -6.99 -20.25 -31.94
C THR A 488 -5.66 -19.72 -32.45
N LEU A 489 -4.66 -19.70 -31.57
CA LEU A 489 -3.27 -19.34 -31.86
C LEU A 489 -2.39 -20.58 -31.95
N THR A 490 -1.42 -20.59 -32.86
CA THR A 490 -0.35 -21.59 -32.87
C THR A 490 0.74 -21.21 -31.86
N PRO A 491 1.53 -22.18 -31.35
CA PRO A 491 2.63 -21.87 -30.44
C PRO A 491 3.64 -20.86 -31.02
N GLU A 492 3.82 -20.85 -32.35
CA GLU A 492 4.72 -19.91 -33.05
C GLU A 492 4.20 -18.48 -33.07
N GLN A 493 2.89 -18.26 -32.87
CA GLN A 493 2.30 -16.92 -32.77
C GLN A 493 2.41 -16.34 -31.35
N LEU A 494 2.76 -17.15 -30.35
CA LEU A 494 2.95 -16.72 -28.96
C LEU A 494 4.40 -16.27 -28.74
N ASP A 495 4.84 -15.28 -29.53
CA ASP A 495 6.25 -14.88 -29.71
C ASP A 495 6.64 -13.54 -29.05
N ASN A 496 5.79 -13.05 -28.14
CA ASN A 496 5.83 -11.75 -27.47
C ASN A 496 5.64 -10.53 -28.39
N SER A 497 5.07 -10.71 -29.58
CA SER A 497 4.75 -9.58 -30.47
C SER A 497 3.40 -8.93 -30.16
N THR A 498 3.29 -7.66 -30.54
CA THR A 498 2.08 -6.84 -30.37
C THR A 498 1.18 -6.95 -31.60
N HIS A 499 -0.11 -7.19 -31.39
CA HIS A 499 -1.13 -7.35 -32.41
C HIS A 499 -2.36 -6.49 -32.12
N THR A 500 -3.08 -6.08 -33.17
CA THR A 500 -4.35 -5.35 -33.05
C THR A 500 -5.53 -6.24 -33.38
N VAL A 501 -6.37 -6.54 -32.39
CA VAL A 501 -7.67 -7.18 -32.58
C VAL A 501 -8.70 -6.10 -32.92
N ARG A 502 -9.28 -6.13 -34.12
CA ARG A 502 -10.33 -5.22 -34.55
C ARG A 502 -11.67 -5.94 -34.57
N VAL A 503 -12.60 -5.55 -33.71
CA VAL A 503 -13.98 -6.00 -33.72
C VAL A 503 -14.83 -5.07 -34.57
N THR A 504 -15.68 -5.63 -35.43
CA THR A 504 -16.68 -4.90 -36.20
C THR A 504 -18.07 -5.43 -35.86
N VAL A 505 -19.00 -4.53 -35.53
CA VAL A 505 -20.40 -4.83 -35.22
C VAL A 505 -21.32 -4.10 -36.18
N GLN A 506 -22.15 -4.85 -36.90
CA GLN A 506 -23.17 -4.30 -37.78
C GLN A 506 -24.47 -4.11 -37.02
N VAL A 507 -24.92 -2.86 -36.86
CA VAL A 507 -26.25 -2.53 -36.33
C VAL A 507 -27.19 -2.24 -37.51
N ALA A 508 -28.47 -2.61 -37.38
CA ALA A 508 -29.45 -2.44 -38.45
C ALA A 508 -29.65 -0.96 -38.79
N GLY A 509 -29.44 -0.57 -40.05
CA GLY A 509 -29.67 0.79 -40.52
C GLY A 509 -28.58 1.81 -40.16
N SER A 510 -27.44 1.38 -39.62
CA SER A 510 -26.26 2.21 -39.36
C SER A 510 -25.05 1.74 -40.17
N GLU A 511 -24.02 2.59 -40.24
CA GLU A 511 -22.68 2.14 -40.61
C GLU A 511 -22.15 1.13 -39.57
N PRO A 512 -21.26 0.19 -39.97
CA PRO A 512 -20.63 -0.73 -39.02
C PRO A 512 -19.82 0.03 -37.95
N LEU A 513 -20.00 -0.37 -36.70
CA LEU A 513 -19.21 0.12 -35.57
C LEU A 513 -17.92 -0.69 -35.47
N THR A 514 -16.81 -0.04 -35.14
CA THR A 514 -15.51 -0.70 -35.00
C THR A 514 -14.85 -0.37 -33.67
N ALA A 515 -14.30 -1.37 -33.01
CA ALA A 515 -13.50 -1.24 -31.80
C ALA A 515 -12.17 -1.98 -32.00
N THR A 516 -11.10 -1.51 -31.35
CA THR A 516 -9.78 -2.12 -31.43
C THR A 516 -9.22 -2.36 -30.04
N SER A 517 -8.52 -3.48 -29.88
CA SER A 517 -7.71 -3.79 -28.72
C SER A 517 -6.31 -4.20 -29.18
N THR A 518 -5.29 -3.55 -28.64
CA THR A 518 -3.89 -3.90 -28.87
C THR A 518 -3.47 -4.91 -27.81
N VAL A 519 -2.92 -6.05 -28.19
CA VAL A 519 -2.61 -7.18 -27.30
C VAL A 519 -1.22 -7.71 -27.56
N ILE A 520 -0.65 -8.40 -26.58
CA ILE A 520 0.66 -9.02 -26.71
C ILE A 520 0.48 -10.54 -26.72
N LEU A 521 0.96 -11.22 -27.75
CA LEU A 521 0.85 -12.68 -27.87
C LEU A 521 2.09 -13.34 -27.31
N GLY A 522 1.99 -14.08 -26.22
CA GLY A 522 3.11 -14.79 -25.59
C GLY A 522 3.39 -14.35 -24.16
N ALA A 523 4.13 -15.20 -23.45
CA ALA A 523 4.57 -14.91 -22.09
C ALA A 523 5.56 -13.74 -22.09
N ARG A 524 5.60 -12.97 -20.99
CA ARG A 524 6.64 -11.94 -20.80
C ARG A 524 8.01 -12.61 -20.94
N PRO A 525 8.97 -12.00 -21.67
CA PRO A 525 10.34 -12.50 -21.71
C PRO A 525 10.90 -12.60 -20.30
N VAL A 526 11.52 -13.74 -19.98
CA VAL A 526 12.24 -13.89 -18.72
C VAL A 526 13.61 -13.25 -18.91
N LEU A 527 13.80 -12.09 -18.30
CA LEU A 527 15.10 -11.44 -18.23
C LEU A 527 16.11 -12.35 -17.52
N ALA A 528 17.37 -12.33 -17.94
CA ALA A 528 18.41 -13.12 -17.30
C ALA A 528 18.57 -12.71 -15.83
N PRO A 529 18.95 -13.62 -14.91
CA PRO A 529 19.16 -13.26 -13.51
C PRO A 529 20.15 -12.10 -13.38
N GLY A 530 19.77 -11.07 -12.61
CA GLY A 530 20.55 -9.83 -12.47
C GLY A 530 20.18 -8.72 -13.43
N VAL A 531 19.40 -8.97 -14.48
CA VAL A 531 18.97 -7.92 -15.42
C VAL A 531 17.70 -7.27 -14.88
N VAL A 532 17.76 -5.94 -14.68
CA VAL A 532 16.59 -5.13 -14.33
C VAL A 532 15.77 -4.86 -15.59
N ASP A 533 16.43 -4.37 -16.64
CA ASP A 533 15.83 -4.15 -17.95
C ASP A 533 16.91 -3.94 -19.03
N ASP A 534 16.65 -4.46 -20.23
CA ASP A 534 17.42 -4.21 -21.46
C ASP A 534 16.58 -3.47 -22.52
N PHE A 535 15.32 -3.16 -22.22
CA PHE A 535 14.36 -2.39 -23.04
C PHE A 535 13.96 -2.99 -24.39
N GLU A 536 14.56 -4.11 -24.79
CA GLU A 536 14.31 -4.75 -26.08
C GLU A 536 12.93 -5.41 -26.17
N GLY A 537 12.40 -5.85 -25.02
CA GLY A 537 11.14 -6.57 -24.92
C GLY A 537 9.88 -5.75 -25.16
N TYR A 538 9.98 -4.42 -25.31
CA TYR A 538 8.84 -3.51 -25.43
C TYR A 538 8.49 -3.20 -26.89
N GLY A 539 7.23 -3.39 -27.26
CA GLY A 539 6.75 -3.07 -28.61
C GLY A 539 6.63 -1.57 -28.87
N ASP A 540 6.21 -0.80 -27.86
CA ASP A 540 5.95 0.63 -27.93
C ASP A 540 6.10 1.31 -26.54
N ASP A 541 5.96 2.63 -26.51
CA ASP A 541 5.99 3.44 -25.28
C ASP A 541 4.93 3.03 -24.25
N ALA A 542 3.77 2.54 -24.69
CA ALA A 542 2.69 2.14 -23.79
C ALA A 542 3.08 0.88 -23.03
N ALA A 543 3.68 -0.10 -23.72
CA ALA A 543 4.24 -1.29 -23.11
C ALA A 543 5.37 -0.95 -22.13
N LEU A 544 6.23 0.03 -22.45
CA LEU A 544 7.26 0.52 -21.53
C LEU A 544 6.63 1.14 -20.27
N ARG A 545 5.70 2.09 -20.44
CA ARG A 545 5.05 2.81 -19.33
C ARG A 545 4.21 1.92 -18.41
N ALA A 546 3.79 0.74 -18.88
CA ALA A 546 3.08 -0.23 -18.04
C ALA A 546 4.00 -0.96 -17.03
N GLU A 547 5.32 -0.90 -17.21
CA GLU A 547 6.29 -1.64 -16.39
C GLU A 547 6.95 -0.80 -15.31
N PHE A 548 6.79 0.52 -15.39
CA PHE A 548 7.39 1.48 -14.49
C PHE A 548 6.29 2.34 -13.85
N SER A 549 6.30 2.44 -12.52
CA SER A 549 5.52 3.45 -11.81
C SER A 549 6.29 4.77 -11.80
N THR A 550 5.59 5.89 -11.83
CA THR A 550 6.19 7.24 -11.79
C THR A 550 6.13 7.81 -10.37
N ALA A 551 7.19 8.45 -9.92
CA ALA A 551 7.21 9.33 -8.76
C ALA A 551 7.37 10.77 -9.25
N GLY A 552 6.50 11.69 -8.83
CA GLY A 552 6.45 13.04 -9.40
C GLY A 552 6.05 13.06 -10.89
N VAL A 553 6.14 14.23 -11.51
CA VAL A 553 5.80 14.49 -12.91
C VAL A 553 6.99 14.15 -13.80
N ASN A 554 6.87 13.15 -14.65
CA ASN A 554 7.84 12.83 -15.71
C ASN A 554 7.15 12.05 -16.82
N THR A 555 7.83 11.95 -17.96
CA THR A 555 7.42 11.03 -19.04
C THR A 555 8.57 10.11 -19.40
N ILE A 556 8.24 8.85 -19.69
CA ILE A 556 9.19 7.90 -20.29
C ILE A 556 8.79 7.47 -21.70
N SER A 557 9.75 7.20 -22.56
CA SER A 557 9.55 6.72 -23.92
C SER A 557 10.69 5.81 -24.36
N LEU A 558 10.47 5.03 -25.43
CA LEU A 558 11.53 4.27 -26.08
C LEU A 558 12.39 5.21 -26.95
N GLU A 559 13.69 5.22 -26.69
CA GLU A 559 14.71 5.85 -27.54
C GLU A 559 15.31 4.78 -28.46
N THR A 560 15.42 5.08 -29.75
CA THR A 560 15.98 4.14 -30.76
C THR A 560 17.19 4.71 -31.50
N GLY A 561 17.57 5.96 -31.23
CA GLY A 561 18.65 6.65 -31.91
C GLY A 561 20.02 6.42 -31.27
N GLU A 562 20.13 6.70 -29.97
CA GLU A 562 21.35 6.48 -29.19
C GLU A 562 21.06 5.54 -28.03
N VAL A 563 21.42 4.28 -28.25
CA VAL A 563 21.22 3.16 -27.32
C VAL A 563 22.58 2.57 -26.94
N GLY A 564 22.66 1.95 -25.77
CA GLY A 564 23.86 1.28 -25.27
C GLY A 564 24.00 -0.13 -25.84
N GLY A 565 22.93 -0.93 -25.73
CA GLY A 565 22.79 -2.26 -26.31
C GLY A 565 21.56 -2.34 -27.22
N GLY A 566 21.48 -3.40 -28.03
CA GLY A 566 20.28 -3.68 -28.83
C GLY A 566 19.80 -2.55 -29.76
N GLU A 567 18.49 -2.33 -29.79
CA GLU A 567 17.80 -1.34 -30.64
C GLU A 567 17.02 -0.29 -29.84
N LYS A 568 16.82 -0.48 -28.53
CA LYS A 568 15.94 0.36 -27.70
C LYS A 568 16.58 0.69 -26.35
N ALA A 569 16.33 1.91 -25.87
CA ALA A 569 16.69 2.36 -24.54
C ALA A 569 15.50 3.12 -23.90
N LEU A 570 15.51 3.34 -22.60
CA LEU A 570 14.53 4.19 -21.93
C LEU A 570 15.01 5.64 -21.94
N ARG A 571 14.15 6.56 -22.40
CA ARG A 571 14.31 8.00 -22.21
C ARG A 571 13.41 8.45 -21.07
N LEU A 572 13.95 9.23 -20.14
CA LEU A 572 13.25 9.88 -19.03
C LEU A 572 13.33 11.40 -19.22
N ASP A 573 12.18 12.04 -19.43
CA ASP A 573 12.03 13.50 -19.52
C ASP A 573 11.46 14.05 -18.21
N TYR A 574 12.05 15.12 -17.68
CA TYR A 574 11.64 15.75 -16.41
C TYR A 574 11.52 17.28 -16.51
N ASP A 575 10.70 17.86 -15.62
CA ASP A 575 10.53 19.31 -15.43
C ASP A 575 10.32 19.66 -13.94
N PHE A 576 11.14 20.57 -13.40
CA PHE A 576 11.16 21.08 -12.02
C PHE A 576 10.53 22.47 -11.89
N THR A 577 9.64 22.84 -12.81
CA THR A 577 8.88 24.10 -12.73
C THR A 577 7.85 24.08 -11.60
N SER A 578 7.19 22.93 -11.36
CA SER A 578 6.15 22.73 -10.34
C SER A 578 6.52 21.74 -9.24
N GLN A 579 7.74 21.19 -9.27
CA GLN A 579 8.21 20.16 -8.36
C GLN A 579 9.75 20.22 -8.23
N THR A 580 10.33 19.53 -7.26
CA THR A 580 11.79 19.49 -7.04
C THR A 580 12.37 18.08 -7.17
N TYR A 581 11.55 17.10 -7.53
CA TYR A 581 11.89 15.69 -7.54
C TYR A 581 10.99 14.93 -8.51
N THR A 582 11.54 13.95 -9.21
CA THR A 582 10.78 13.02 -10.05
C THR A 582 11.55 11.72 -10.27
N GLY A 583 10.91 10.68 -10.79
CA GLY A 583 11.59 9.47 -11.24
C GLY A 583 10.68 8.29 -11.55
N ILE A 584 11.30 7.13 -11.71
CA ILE A 584 10.65 5.88 -12.12
C ILE A 584 11.03 4.73 -11.19
N ILE A 585 10.07 3.86 -10.96
CA ILE A 585 10.14 2.74 -10.02
C ILE A 585 9.84 1.45 -10.77
N LYS A 586 10.73 0.46 -10.64
CA LYS A 586 10.55 -0.90 -11.18
C LYS A 586 10.60 -1.93 -10.06
N LYS A 587 9.49 -2.64 -9.85
CA LYS A 587 9.40 -3.78 -8.92
C LYS A 587 9.72 -5.08 -9.65
N PHE A 588 10.52 -5.95 -9.03
CA PHE A 588 10.87 -7.29 -9.52
C PHE A 588 11.52 -8.09 -8.39
N SER A 589 11.48 -9.42 -8.44
CA SER A 589 12.26 -10.27 -7.52
C SER A 589 13.52 -10.80 -8.20
N GLY A 590 14.68 -10.69 -7.57
CA GLY A 590 15.92 -11.24 -8.13
C GLY A 590 16.95 -11.66 -7.08
N ASP A 591 17.55 -12.83 -7.26
CA ASP A 591 18.75 -13.24 -6.53
C ASP A 591 20.00 -12.74 -7.25
N TRP A 592 20.68 -11.78 -6.62
CA TRP A 592 21.87 -11.14 -7.16
C TRP A 592 23.16 -11.55 -6.45
N THR A 593 23.15 -12.59 -5.62
CA THR A 593 24.32 -13.03 -4.82
C THR A 593 25.50 -13.48 -5.69
N ARG A 594 25.31 -13.79 -6.97
CA ARG A 594 26.44 -14.08 -7.89
C ARG A 594 27.21 -12.85 -8.36
N PHE A 595 26.68 -11.65 -8.14
CA PHE A 595 27.20 -10.39 -8.66
C PHE A 595 27.87 -9.57 -7.57
N SER A 596 28.69 -8.60 -7.96
CA SER A 596 29.41 -7.71 -7.02
C SER A 596 29.11 -6.24 -7.21
N GLU A 597 28.44 -5.87 -8.30
CA GLU A 597 28.21 -4.49 -8.71
C GLU A 597 26.94 -4.39 -9.55
N LEU A 598 26.36 -3.19 -9.60
CA LEU A 598 25.35 -2.81 -10.58
C LEU A 598 26.00 -2.00 -11.71
N SER A 599 25.67 -2.32 -12.95
CA SER A 599 26.09 -1.59 -14.14
C SER A 599 24.88 -1.03 -14.88
N ILE A 600 24.99 0.21 -15.34
CA ILE A 600 23.99 0.91 -16.13
C ILE A 600 24.68 1.68 -17.24
N TRP A 601 24.18 1.56 -18.48
CA TRP A 601 24.53 2.49 -19.52
C TRP A 601 23.63 3.72 -19.40
N VAL A 602 24.22 4.91 -19.39
CA VAL A 602 23.51 6.18 -19.24
C VAL A 602 24.06 7.23 -20.18
N ARG A 603 23.18 7.94 -20.86
CA ARG A 603 23.46 9.21 -21.53
C ARG A 603 22.91 10.35 -20.66
N PRO A 604 23.77 11.05 -19.91
CA PRO A 604 23.37 12.19 -19.11
C PRO A 604 22.96 13.38 -20.01
N ASP A 605 22.24 14.34 -19.44
CA ASP A 605 21.75 15.53 -20.12
C ASP A 605 22.58 16.79 -19.86
N GLY A 606 23.65 16.68 -19.08
CA GLY A 606 24.53 17.78 -18.70
C GLY A 606 23.92 18.74 -17.69
N SER A 607 22.84 18.34 -17.03
CA SER A 607 22.09 19.20 -16.12
C SER A 607 22.78 19.47 -14.79
N ASP A 608 23.72 18.62 -14.36
CA ASP A 608 24.25 18.59 -12.98
C ASP A 608 23.16 18.43 -11.89
N ASN A 609 21.91 18.10 -12.25
CA ASN A 609 20.90 17.69 -11.30
C ASN A 609 21.29 16.35 -10.65
N ARG A 610 20.75 16.06 -9.46
CA ARG A 610 21.15 14.87 -8.71
C ARG A 610 20.40 13.64 -9.19
N MET A 611 21.10 12.71 -9.81
CA MET A 611 20.58 11.36 -10.06
C MET A 611 20.71 10.51 -8.80
N VAL A 612 19.64 9.82 -8.44
CA VAL A 612 19.58 8.87 -7.34
C VAL A 612 19.21 7.51 -7.91
N LEU A 613 20.11 6.55 -7.79
CA LEU A 613 19.77 5.14 -8.00
C LEU A 613 19.42 4.54 -6.66
N GLN A 614 18.33 3.78 -6.58
CA GLN A 614 17.89 3.14 -5.34
C GLN A 614 17.61 1.65 -5.56
N LEU A 615 18.06 0.80 -4.64
CA LEU A 615 17.76 -0.63 -4.56
C LEU A 615 17.00 -0.91 -3.27
N VAL A 616 15.97 -1.76 -3.31
CA VAL A 616 15.29 -2.25 -2.09
C VAL A 616 15.68 -3.70 -1.86
N ALA A 617 16.32 -3.97 -0.73
CA ALA A 617 16.74 -5.29 -0.27
C ALA A 617 16.33 -5.48 1.19
N ASP A 618 15.72 -6.62 1.51
CA ASP A 618 15.28 -6.95 2.88
C ASP A 618 14.47 -5.81 3.53
N GLY A 619 13.56 -5.20 2.77
CA GLY A 619 12.72 -4.09 3.21
C GLY A 619 13.44 -2.74 3.40
N VAL A 620 14.74 -2.65 3.15
CA VAL A 620 15.54 -1.42 3.29
C VAL A 620 15.91 -0.83 1.94
N SER A 621 15.76 0.49 1.83
CA SER A 621 16.16 1.26 0.64
C SER A 621 17.62 1.68 0.72
N PHE A 622 18.42 1.31 -0.27
CA PHE A 622 19.83 1.71 -0.42
C PHE A 622 19.99 2.59 -1.64
N GLU A 623 20.73 3.70 -1.53
CA GLU A 623 20.95 4.70 -2.57
C GLU A 623 22.41 4.81 -3.00
N ALA A 624 22.59 5.21 -4.27
CA ALA A 624 23.86 5.65 -4.86
C ALA A 624 23.62 6.87 -5.78
N TYR A 625 24.64 7.73 -5.92
CA TYR A 625 24.50 9.05 -6.56
C TYR A 625 25.48 9.25 -7.73
N PRO A 626 25.25 8.60 -8.89
CA PRO A 626 26.07 8.87 -10.07
C PRO A 626 25.85 10.29 -10.62
N SER A 627 26.82 10.78 -11.38
CA SER A 627 26.80 12.15 -11.91
C SER A 627 26.01 12.28 -13.21
N LEU A 628 25.24 13.36 -13.35
CA LEU A 628 24.62 13.80 -14.62
C LEU A 628 25.45 14.89 -15.34
N ALA A 629 26.70 15.07 -14.95
CA ALA A 629 27.60 16.01 -15.61
C ALA A 629 27.95 15.55 -17.04
N GLY A 630 27.95 16.51 -17.98
CA GLY A 630 28.26 16.25 -19.39
C GLY A 630 27.13 15.55 -20.15
N THR A 631 27.33 15.31 -21.45
CA THR A 631 26.30 14.75 -22.34
C THR A 631 26.77 13.50 -23.10
N GLU A 632 27.98 13.03 -22.83
CA GLU A 632 28.53 11.83 -23.48
C GLU A 632 27.99 10.58 -22.79
N ALA A 633 27.52 9.61 -23.58
CA ALA A 633 27.09 8.32 -23.07
C ALA A 633 28.23 7.57 -22.39
N GLN A 634 27.91 6.92 -21.28
CA GLN A 634 28.88 6.22 -20.44
C GLN A 634 28.24 5.01 -19.75
N VAL A 635 29.09 4.07 -19.33
CA VAL A 635 28.70 2.98 -18.43
C VAL A 635 29.09 3.38 -17.01
N VAL A 636 28.10 3.46 -16.13
CA VAL A 636 28.28 3.68 -14.71
C VAL A 636 28.23 2.32 -14.02
N THR A 637 29.27 1.99 -13.25
CA THR A 637 29.36 0.76 -12.48
C THR A 637 29.56 1.09 -11.00
N ILE A 638 28.70 0.55 -10.15
CA ILE A 638 28.65 0.85 -8.71
C ILE A 638 28.75 -0.47 -7.94
N PRO A 639 29.88 -0.72 -7.23
CA PRO A 639 30.01 -1.87 -6.34
C PRO A 639 28.88 -1.91 -5.31
N PHE A 640 28.30 -3.07 -5.02
CA PHE A 640 27.21 -3.18 -4.04
C PHE A 640 27.64 -2.71 -2.64
N GLU A 641 28.93 -2.84 -2.31
CA GLU A 641 29.50 -2.34 -1.05
C GLU A 641 29.51 -0.81 -0.92
N ASP A 642 29.31 -0.06 -2.01
CA ASP A 642 29.27 1.41 -2.02
C ASP A 642 27.86 1.97 -1.79
N TRP A 643 26.82 1.13 -1.87
CA TRP A 643 25.44 1.55 -1.63
C TRP A 643 25.22 1.84 -0.14
N ARG A 644 24.47 2.89 0.16
CA ARG A 644 24.20 3.33 1.54
C ARG A 644 22.70 3.39 1.78
N PRO A 645 22.21 3.09 3.00
CA PRO A 645 20.82 3.32 3.36
C PRO A 645 20.38 4.72 2.94
N ALA A 646 19.16 4.83 2.43
CA ALA A 646 18.61 6.09 2.01
C ALA A 646 18.68 7.12 3.16
N PRO A 647 19.02 8.40 2.92
CA PRO A 647 19.29 9.35 4.00
C PRO A 647 18.14 9.57 4.99
N TRP A 648 16.91 9.29 4.56
CA TRP A 648 15.70 9.38 5.38
C TRP A 648 15.45 8.13 6.24
N ASP A 649 16.08 6.99 5.94
CA ASP A 649 16.01 5.76 6.74
C ASP A 649 16.99 5.82 7.91
N THR A 650 16.63 6.63 8.90
CA THR A 650 17.46 6.86 10.09
C THR A 650 17.56 5.62 10.99
N SER A 651 16.58 4.71 10.95
CA SER A 651 16.61 3.43 11.67
C SER A 651 17.71 2.49 11.20
N HIS A 652 18.11 2.59 9.92
CA HIS A 652 19.12 1.72 9.33
C HIS A 652 20.39 2.45 8.91
N ALA A 653 20.65 3.67 9.39
CA ALA A 653 21.73 4.54 8.88
C ALA A 653 23.14 3.89 8.85
N ASP A 654 23.44 3.00 9.80
CA ASP A 654 24.72 2.29 9.88
C ASP A 654 24.78 0.98 9.08
N ARG A 655 23.63 0.51 8.56
CA ARG A 655 23.54 -0.72 7.76
C ARG A 655 24.34 -0.56 6.46
N ARG A 656 24.83 -1.67 5.93
CA ARG A 656 25.48 -1.76 4.62
C ARG A 656 24.80 -2.88 3.86
N LEU A 657 24.57 -2.67 2.57
CA LEU A 657 24.04 -3.70 1.70
C LEU A 657 25.01 -4.89 1.73
N THR A 658 24.58 -5.98 2.37
CA THR A 658 25.39 -7.18 2.50
C THR A 658 25.23 -8.05 1.26
N HIS A 659 26.18 -8.97 1.09
CA HIS A 659 26.12 -9.90 -0.02
C HIS A 659 24.91 -10.83 0.05
N ASP A 660 24.47 -11.21 1.25
CA ASP A 660 23.37 -12.15 1.44
C ASP A 660 22.01 -11.44 1.22
N GLU A 661 21.93 -10.14 1.53
CA GLU A 661 20.78 -9.28 1.20
C GLU A 661 20.54 -9.15 -0.31
N LEU A 662 21.55 -9.36 -1.16
CA LEU A 662 21.38 -9.40 -2.62
C LEU A 662 20.43 -10.51 -3.09
N ALA A 663 20.15 -11.52 -2.27
CA ALA A 663 19.14 -12.54 -2.57
C ALA A 663 17.70 -12.01 -2.46
N THR A 664 17.51 -10.84 -1.85
CA THR A 664 16.22 -10.28 -1.45
C THR A 664 15.87 -8.99 -2.19
N ILE A 665 16.52 -8.74 -3.35
CA ILE A 665 16.25 -7.54 -4.15
C ILE A 665 14.82 -7.61 -4.67
N THR A 666 14.03 -6.58 -4.37
CA THR A 666 12.60 -6.48 -4.70
C THR A 666 12.26 -5.27 -5.58
N GLN A 667 13.17 -4.30 -5.69
CA GLN A 667 12.88 -3.06 -6.41
C GLN A 667 14.16 -2.33 -6.84
N PHE A 668 14.09 -1.65 -7.98
CA PHE A 668 15.09 -0.68 -8.46
C PHE A 668 14.40 0.61 -8.90
N ASN A 669 14.92 1.75 -8.45
CA ASN A 669 14.37 3.07 -8.77
C ASN A 669 15.45 3.97 -9.35
N VAL A 670 15.03 4.86 -10.26
CA VAL A 670 15.82 5.96 -10.78
C VAL A 670 15.10 7.25 -10.47
N TYR A 671 15.71 8.12 -9.69
CA TYR A 671 15.18 9.45 -9.41
C TYR A 671 16.12 10.56 -9.86
N VAL A 672 15.54 11.73 -10.07
CA VAL A 672 16.22 12.98 -10.38
C VAL A 672 15.70 14.04 -9.42
N ASN A 673 16.60 14.67 -8.68
CA ASN A 673 16.29 15.75 -7.77
C ASN A 673 16.86 17.04 -8.34
N GLU A 674 16.11 18.14 -8.22
CA GLU A 674 16.60 19.45 -8.58
C GLU A 674 17.83 19.79 -7.72
N GLU A 675 18.92 20.22 -8.36
CA GLU A 675 20.05 20.85 -7.69
C GLU A 675 19.97 22.37 -7.98
N PRO A 676 19.52 23.21 -7.02
CA PRO A 676 19.28 24.64 -7.27
C PRO A 676 20.51 25.39 -7.79
N ALA A 677 21.72 24.91 -7.44
CA ALA A 677 22.98 25.48 -7.91
C ALA A 677 23.23 25.25 -9.42
N ALA A 678 22.64 24.20 -10.00
CA ALA A 678 22.79 23.86 -11.41
C ALA A 678 21.88 24.72 -12.31
N GLY A 679 20.70 25.12 -11.80
CA GLY A 679 19.78 26.04 -12.48
C GLY A 679 19.10 25.47 -13.74
N VAL A 680 19.20 24.15 -13.96
CA VAL A 680 18.54 23.45 -15.07
C VAL A 680 17.23 22.86 -14.58
N LYS A 681 16.12 23.37 -15.09
CA LYS A 681 14.77 23.00 -14.67
C LYS A 681 14.18 21.82 -15.44
N ALA A 682 14.61 21.56 -16.67
CA ALA A 682 14.08 20.47 -17.47
C ALA A 682 15.17 19.82 -18.31
N GLY A 683 15.03 18.53 -18.59
CA GLY A 683 16.04 17.74 -19.27
C GLY A 683 15.58 16.33 -19.63
N SER A 684 16.48 15.56 -20.24
CA SER A 684 16.19 14.23 -20.79
C SER A 684 17.36 13.28 -20.62
N ILE A 685 17.21 12.27 -19.79
CA ILE A 685 18.26 11.27 -19.52
C ILE A 685 17.90 9.98 -20.25
N VAL A 686 18.87 9.30 -20.84
CA VAL A 686 18.62 7.98 -21.47
C VAL A 686 19.37 6.89 -20.70
N PHE A 687 18.67 5.81 -20.39
CA PHE A 687 19.17 4.65 -19.66
C PHE A 687 19.04 3.40 -20.51
N ASP A 688 20.03 2.53 -20.41
CA ASP A 688 20.03 1.25 -21.11
C ASP A 688 20.82 0.20 -20.30
N GLU A 689 20.58 -1.08 -20.60
CA GLU A 689 21.35 -2.23 -20.13
C GLU A 689 21.58 -2.23 -18.61
N ILE A 690 20.48 -2.11 -17.84
CA ILE A 690 20.52 -2.03 -16.38
C ILE A 690 20.63 -3.44 -15.81
N ARG A 691 21.79 -3.78 -15.24
CA ARG A 691 22.04 -5.14 -14.75
C ARG A 691 23.11 -5.22 -13.68
N ALA A 692 22.94 -6.17 -12.78
CA ALA A 692 23.99 -6.63 -11.90
C ALA A 692 25.10 -7.31 -12.73
N THR A 693 26.34 -6.91 -12.49
CA THR A 693 27.55 -7.40 -13.15
C THR A 693 28.64 -7.70 -12.13
N GLY A 694 29.84 -7.97 -12.63
CA GLY A 694 30.93 -8.50 -11.82
C GLY A 694 30.68 -9.95 -11.41
N VAL A 695 31.75 -10.68 -11.17
CA VAL A 695 31.66 -12.05 -10.65
C VAL A 695 32.06 -11.97 -9.19
N ALA A 696 31.11 -12.21 -8.30
CA ALA A 696 31.44 -12.33 -6.88
C ALA A 696 32.50 -13.43 -6.70
N SER A 697 33.50 -13.18 -5.85
CA SER A 697 34.49 -14.20 -5.53
C SER A 697 34.02 -15.00 -4.32
N SER A 698 34.00 -16.33 -4.44
CA SER A 698 33.87 -17.22 -3.28
C SER A 698 35.10 -17.16 -2.36
N GLY A 699 36.18 -16.54 -2.85
CA GLY A 699 37.49 -16.57 -2.26
C GLY A 699 38.25 -17.90 -2.46
N PHE A 700 37.67 -18.87 -3.18
CA PHE A 700 38.35 -20.12 -3.53
C PHE A 700 38.52 -20.25 -5.05
N THR A 701 39.65 -20.81 -5.47
CA THR A 701 40.00 -20.87 -6.90
C THR A 701 39.29 -21.98 -7.68
N ASP A 702 38.55 -22.87 -7.01
CA ASP A 702 37.82 -24.00 -7.59
C ASP A 702 36.30 -23.91 -7.35
N VAL A 703 35.81 -22.74 -6.97
CA VAL A 703 34.38 -22.45 -6.78
C VAL A 703 34.04 -21.20 -7.56
N ASP A 704 33.73 -21.41 -8.84
CA ASP A 704 33.26 -20.39 -9.77
C ASP A 704 31.83 -19.94 -9.40
N ALA A 705 31.42 -18.74 -9.85
CA ALA A 705 30.11 -18.15 -9.50
C ALA A 705 28.90 -18.90 -10.08
N ASP A 706 29.10 -19.78 -11.05
CA ASP A 706 28.06 -20.68 -11.58
C ASP A 706 27.96 -22.00 -10.78
N HIS A 707 28.82 -22.20 -9.78
CA HIS A 707 28.78 -23.39 -8.94
C HIS A 707 27.48 -23.41 -8.10
N PRO A 708 26.73 -24.54 -8.03
CA PRO A 708 25.43 -24.61 -7.35
C PRO A 708 25.41 -24.28 -5.84
N TYR A 709 26.58 -24.25 -5.21
CA TYR A 709 26.77 -23.92 -3.79
C TYR A 709 27.66 -22.68 -3.61
N PHE A 710 27.78 -21.83 -4.62
CA PHE A 710 28.68 -20.68 -4.61
C PHE A 710 28.41 -19.76 -3.40
N ALA A 711 27.15 -19.34 -3.24
CA ALA A 711 26.74 -18.40 -2.19
C ALA A 711 27.06 -18.95 -0.79
N GLU A 712 26.71 -20.22 -0.53
CA GLU A 712 26.89 -20.83 0.77
C GLU A 712 28.35 -21.13 1.09
N ILE A 713 29.17 -21.44 0.08
CA ILE A 713 30.62 -21.60 0.25
C ILE A 713 31.29 -20.24 0.50
N ALA A 714 30.89 -19.21 -0.24
CA ALA A 714 31.40 -17.85 -0.06
C ALA A 714 31.06 -17.32 1.34
N TRP A 715 29.82 -17.51 1.79
CA TRP A 715 29.37 -17.23 3.15
C TRP A 715 30.21 -17.98 4.19
N ALA A 716 30.36 -19.31 4.04
CA ALA A 716 31.12 -20.12 4.98
C ALA A 716 32.58 -19.64 5.10
N LYS A 717 33.17 -19.10 4.03
CA LYS A 717 34.49 -18.48 4.07
C LYS A 717 34.49 -17.17 4.85
N ARG A 718 33.56 -16.26 4.54
CA ARG A 718 33.45 -14.95 5.21
C ARG A 718 33.18 -15.10 6.72
N ALA A 719 32.33 -16.05 7.08
CA ALA A 719 32.00 -16.40 8.47
C ALA A 719 33.12 -17.17 9.20
N GLY A 720 34.24 -17.50 8.53
CA GLY A 720 35.34 -18.26 9.13
C GLY A 720 35.06 -19.75 9.36
N ILE A 721 33.88 -20.25 8.98
CA ILE A 721 33.46 -21.65 9.13
C ILE A 721 34.31 -22.58 8.24
N ALA A 722 34.67 -22.11 7.05
CA ALA A 722 35.47 -22.87 6.10
C ALA A 722 36.67 -22.05 5.58
N THR A 723 37.88 -22.50 5.89
CA THR A 723 39.12 -21.85 5.44
C THR A 723 39.69 -22.43 4.15
N GLY A 724 39.17 -23.57 3.67
CA GLY A 724 39.69 -24.31 2.51
C GLY A 724 41.07 -24.92 2.73
N TRP A 725 41.76 -25.24 1.64
CA TRP A 725 43.11 -25.78 1.64
C TRP A 725 44.17 -24.70 1.43
N PRO A 726 45.44 -24.95 1.84
CA PRO A 726 46.54 -24.01 1.62
C PRO A 726 46.82 -23.65 0.15
N ASP A 727 46.31 -24.44 -0.80
CA ASP A 727 46.41 -24.19 -2.24
C ASP A 727 45.34 -23.21 -2.77
N GLY A 728 44.45 -22.71 -1.90
CA GLY A 728 43.37 -21.78 -2.26
C GLY A 728 42.08 -22.46 -2.72
N THR A 729 41.96 -23.80 -2.63
CA THR A 729 40.77 -24.56 -3.05
C THR A 729 39.81 -24.87 -1.89
N TYR A 730 38.51 -25.05 -2.19
CA TYR A 730 37.45 -25.50 -1.28
C TYR A 730 37.04 -26.96 -1.49
N ARG A 731 37.24 -27.52 -2.69
CA ARG A 731 36.96 -28.91 -3.06
C ARG A 731 35.50 -29.32 -2.77
N PRO A 732 34.50 -28.67 -3.39
CA PRO A 732 33.08 -28.84 -3.04
C PRO A 732 32.58 -30.29 -3.18
N SER A 733 33.11 -31.04 -4.15
CA SER A 733 32.73 -32.45 -4.38
C SER A 733 33.40 -33.46 -3.42
N ALA A 734 34.38 -33.04 -2.62
CA ALA A 734 35.03 -33.93 -1.67
C ALA A 734 34.05 -34.37 -0.56
N LYS A 735 34.14 -35.64 -0.15
CA LYS A 735 33.27 -36.19 0.89
C LYS A 735 33.62 -35.62 2.25
N VAL A 736 32.59 -35.29 3.03
CA VAL A 736 32.74 -34.78 4.40
C VAL A 736 33.17 -35.91 5.31
N THR A 737 34.29 -35.72 6.00
CA THR A 737 34.79 -36.60 7.05
C THR A 737 34.26 -36.17 8.43
N ARG A 738 34.33 -37.04 9.44
CA ARG A 738 33.90 -36.74 10.81
C ARG A 738 34.66 -35.55 11.41
N GLU A 739 35.96 -35.44 11.13
CA GLU A 739 36.76 -34.26 11.49
C GLU A 739 36.26 -33.00 10.77
N THR A 740 35.92 -33.07 9.48
CA THR A 740 35.40 -31.90 8.72
C THR A 740 34.09 -31.41 9.31
N LEU A 741 33.18 -32.33 9.63
CA LEU A 741 31.91 -31.99 10.27
C LEU A 741 32.14 -31.34 11.64
N ALA A 742 33.04 -31.89 12.46
CA ALA A 742 33.38 -31.32 13.75
C ALA A 742 33.94 -29.90 13.64
N THR A 743 34.93 -29.69 12.76
CA THR A 743 35.54 -28.36 12.58
C THR A 743 34.53 -27.32 12.11
N PHE A 744 33.66 -27.66 11.15
CA PHE A 744 32.68 -26.70 10.63
C PHE A 744 31.60 -26.36 11.68
N LEU A 745 31.10 -27.36 12.39
CA LEU A 745 30.09 -27.14 13.43
C LEU A 745 30.65 -26.38 14.64
N HIS A 746 31.88 -26.69 15.05
CA HIS A 746 32.56 -25.95 16.12
C HIS A 746 32.71 -24.47 15.76
N ALA A 747 33.22 -24.18 14.56
CA ALA A 747 33.37 -22.82 14.08
C ALA A 747 32.03 -22.06 13.95
N LEU A 748 30.94 -22.77 13.67
CA LEU A 748 29.60 -22.19 13.57
C LEU A 748 28.94 -21.97 14.93
N VAL A 749 29.09 -22.89 15.88
CA VAL A 749 28.25 -22.96 17.10
C VAL A 749 28.97 -22.45 18.34
N ASP A 750 30.24 -22.80 18.51
CA ASP A 750 31.00 -22.47 19.73
C ASP A 750 32.49 -22.33 19.42
N PRO A 751 32.90 -21.29 18.67
CA PRO A 751 34.29 -21.09 18.28
C PRO A 751 35.21 -20.73 19.45
N GLU A 752 34.67 -20.47 20.65
CA GLU A 752 35.44 -20.12 21.85
C GLU A 752 35.66 -21.33 22.80
N PHE A 753 35.15 -22.51 22.45
CA PHE A 753 35.32 -23.71 23.27
C PHE A 753 36.80 -24.02 23.53
N THR A 754 37.14 -24.28 24.79
CA THR A 754 38.50 -24.67 25.18
C THR A 754 38.57 -26.16 25.45
N ALA A 755 39.38 -26.88 24.66
CA ALA A 755 39.57 -28.31 24.83
C ALA A 755 40.32 -28.69 26.13
N PRO A 756 40.04 -29.89 26.69
CA PRO A 756 40.77 -30.40 27.83
C PRO A 756 42.24 -30.69 27.49
N GLU A 757 43.14 -30.59 28.49
CA GLU A 757 44.57 -30.90 28.29
C GLU A 757 44.84 -32.37 27.91
N THR A 758 43.94 -33.27 28.28
CA THR A 758 44.06 -34.72 28.00
C THR A 758 43.05 -35.14 26.94
N PRO A 759 43.49 -35.68 25.78
CA PRO A 759 42.58 -36.13 24.73
C PRO A 759 41.63 -37.25 25.18
N THR A 760 40.36 -37.11 24.81
CA THR A 760 39.32 -38.14 25.02
C THR A 760 39.53 -39.32 24.08
N PHE A 761 40.03 -39.10 22.86
CA PHE A 761 40.24 -40.13 21.86
C PHE A 761 41.72 -40.38 21.55
N THR A 762 42.10 -41.64 21.50
CA THR A 762 43.49 -42.07 21.24
C THR A 762 43.98 -41.81 19.82
N ASP A 763 43.06 -41.63 18.87
CA ASP A 763 43.33 -41.38 17.45
C ASP A 763 43.19 -39.91 17.04
N VAL A 764 43.01 -38.99 18.00
CA VAL A 764 43.02 -37.53 17.81
C VAL A 764 43.89 -36.90 18.92
N PRO A 765 45.23 -36.84 18.76
CA PRO A 765 46.11 -36.29 19.78
C PRO A 765 45.96 -34.76 19.89
N ALA A 766 46.40 -34.17 21.01
CA ALA A 766 46.32 -32.72 21.26
C ALA A 766 47.06 -31.83 20.22
N THR A 767 47.92 -32.42 19.39
CA THR A 767 48.61 -31.73 18.28
C THR A 767 47.83 -31.75 16.96
N ASP A 768 46.71 -32.46 16.90
CA ASP A 768 45.87 -32.54 15.71
C ASP A 768 45.10 -31.22 15.51
N PRO A 769 45.06 -30.63 14.30
CA PRO A 769 44.31 -29.41 14.04
C PRO A 769 42.81 -29.52 14.34
N ALA A 770 42.23 -30.72 14.28
CA ALA A 770 40.82 -30.95 14.60
C ALA A 770 40.59 -31.26 16.09
N PHE A 771 41.64 -31.31 16.92
CA PHE A 771 41.56 -31.73 18.32
C PHE A 771 40.46 -30.99 19.09
N GLU A 772 40.48 -29.66 19.04
CA GLU A 772 39.54 -28.82 19.78
C GLU A 772 38.09 -29.04 19.35
N ALA A 773 37.85 -29.01 18.04
CA ALA A 773 36.53 -29.25 17.47
C ALA A 773 36.01 -30.68 17.74
N VAL A 774 36.89 -31.67 17.79
CA VAL A 774 36.53 -33.06 18.13
C VAL A 774 36.16 -33.20 19.60
N GLU A 775 36.91 -32.56 20.50
CA GLU A 775 36.58 -32.54 21.93
C GLU A 775 35.26 -31.79 22.18
N TRP A 776 35.04 -30.66 21.50
CA TRP A 776 33.76 -29.94 21.54
C TRP A 776 32.60 -30.83 21.09
N LEU A 777 32.69 -31.43 19.90
CA LEU A 777 31.60 -32.26 19.36
C LEU A 777 31.35 -33.50 20.21
N ALA A 778 32.39 -34.03 20.88
CA ALA A 778 32.23 -35.12 21.83
C ALA A 778 31.55 -34.68 23.13
N SER A 779 31.81 -33.45 23.60
CA SER A 779 31.19 -32.88 24.79
C SER A 779 29.68 -32.68 24.65
N THR A 780 29.20 -32.40 23.43
CA THR A 780 27.76 -32.26 23.14
C THR A 780 27.01 -33.61 23.18
N GLY A 781 27.72 -34.73 23.06
CA GLY A 781 27.16 -36.08 23.07
C GLY A 781 26.45 -36.50 21.79
N TYR A 782 26.38 -35.63 20.78
CA TYR A 782 25.63 -35.82 19.52
C TYR A 782 26.37 -36.66 18.48
N LEU A 783 27.70 -36.71 18.54
CA LEU A 783 28.51 -37.62 17.73
C LEU A 783 29.53 -38.34 18.59
N ARG A 784 29.15 -39.50 19.12
CA ARG A 784 30.05 -40.32 19.96
C ARG A 784 31.12 -41.01 19.11
N GLY A 785 32.26 -41.33 19.75
CA GLY A 785 33.26 -42.25 19.18
C GLY A 785 32.68 -43.66 19.00
N ASP A 786 33.52 -44.65 18.71
CA ASP A 786 33.07 -46.03 18.45
C ASP A 786 32.55 -46.81 19.67
N GLY A 787 32.25 -46.11 20.78
CA GLY A 787 31.88 -46.69 22.07
C GLY A 787 33.07 -47.15 22.91
N TYR A 788 34.31 -46.95 22.44
CA TYR A 788 35.55 -47.32 23.14
C TYR A 788 36.52 -46.12 23.28
N THR A 789 37.63 -46.08 22.52
CA THR A 789 38.71 -45.07 22.69
C THR A 789 39.04 -44.30 21.40
N LYS A 790 38.22 -44.41 20.34
CA LYS A 790 38.53 -43.83 19.02
C LYS A 790 37.39 -42.99 18.44
N PHE A 791 37.74 -41.85 17.85
CA PHE A 791 36.83 -40.94 17.14
C PHE A 791 36.66 -41.28 15.66
N ARG A 792 37.70 -41.82 15.02
CA ARG A 792 37.78 -42.14 13.57
C ARG A 792 37.60 -40.90 12.67
N PRO A 793 38.49 -39.89 12.78
CA PRO A 793 38.33 -38.59 12.10
C PRO A 793 38.13 -38.67 10.58
N GLY A 794 38.81 -39.60 9.90
CA GLY A 794 38.74 -39.75 8.44
C GLY A 794 37.52 -40.51 7.88
N ASN A 795 36.60 -40.99 8.71
CA ASN A 795 35.39 -41.67 8.21
C ASN A 795 34.42 -40.66 7.59
N THR A 796 33.78 -41.01 6.47
CA THR A 796 32.77 -40.15 5.83
C THR A 796 31.46 -40.14 6.61
N VAL A 797 30.73 -39.02 6.53
CA VAL A 797 29.46 -38.83 7.24
C VAL A 797 28.26 -38.98 6.29
N ALA A 798 27.23 -39.71 6.75
CA ALA A 798 25.98 -39.91 6.03
C ALA A 798 24.99 -38.76 6.28
N ARG A 799 24.05 -38.55 5.34
CA ARG A 799 23.01 -37.51 5.44
C ARG A 799 22.16 -37.63 6.71
N GLU A 800 21.77 -38.84 7.09
CA GLU A 800 21.01 -39.08 8.33
C GLU A 800 21.77 -38.62 9.58
N THR A 801 23.09 -38.78 9.60
CA THR A 801 23.94 -38.31 10.70
C THR A 801 24.03 -36.79 10.75
N VAL A 802 24.13 -36.10 9.60
CA VAL A 802 24.13 -34.63 9.58
C VAL A 802 22.78 -34.09 10.08
N ALA A 803 21.66 -34.66 9.62
CA ALA A 803 20.33 -34.30 10.09
C ALA A 803 20.21 -34.48 11.61
N ALA A 804 20.63 -35.64 12.14
CA ALA A 804 20.58 -35.94 13.57
C ALA A 804 21.42 -34.97 14.41
N VAL A 805 22.62 -34.59 13.96
CA VAL A 805 23.48 -33.65 14.68
C VAL A 805 22.90 -32.23 14.67
N LEU A 806 22.43 -31.74 13.52
CA LEU A 806 21.80 -30.42 13.43
C LEU A 806 20.51 -30.32 14.24
N TYR A 807 19.72 -31.39 14.22
CA TYR A 807 18.51 -31.52 15.04
C TYR A 807 18.84 -31.44 16.53
N ALA A 808 19.87 -32.17 16.97
CA ALA A 808 20.24 -32.19 18.38
C ALA A 808 20.86 -30.86 18.85
N LEU A 809 21.60 -30.16 17.98
CA LEU A 809 22.13 -28.83 18.27
C LEU A 809 21.04 -27.76 18.50
N ARG A 810 19.82 -27.97 18.00
CA ARG A 810 18.70 -27.01 18.16
C ARG A 810 18.14 -26.94 19.60
N GLY A 811 18.28 -27.96 20.44
CA GLY A 811 17.75 -27.99 21.82
C GLY A 811 16.32 -28.56 21.96
N THR A 812 15.91 -28.89 23.20
CA THR A 812 14.74 -29.76 23.53
C THR A 812 13.38 -29.05 23.70
N GLY A 813 13.11 -27.96 22.99
CA GLY A 813 11.72 -27.51 22.83
C GLY A 813 10.98 -28.56 21.98
N GLU A 814 9.77 -28.98 22.35
CA GLU A 814 9.04 -30.05 21.65
C GLU A 814 8.85 -29.70 20.17
N VAL A 815 9.73 -30.25 19.31
CA VAL A 815 9.55 -30.19 17.87
C VAL A 815 8.31 -31.02 17.55
N PRO A 816 7.30 -30.47 16.87
CA PRO A 816 6.09 -31.21 16.54
C PRO A 816 6.43 -32.50 15.82
N GLU A 817 5.98 -33.64 16.34
CA GLU A 817 6.11 -34.93 15.68
C GLU A 817 5.51 -34.82 14.26
N PRO A 818 6.29 -35.04 13.19
CA PRO A 818 5.80 -34.85 11.83
C PRO A 818 4.61 -35.78 11.56
N GLY A 819 3.40 -35.23 11.41
CA GLY A 819 2.18 -36.03 11.26
C GLY A 819 2.13 -36.92 10.01
N THR A 820 3.03 -36.72 9.04
CA THR A 820 3.07 -37.44 7.76
C THR A 820 4.50 -37.67 7.26
N GLN A 821 4.77 -38.88 6.77
CA GLN A 821 6.05 -39.26 6.16
C GLN A 821 6.30 -38.52 4.84
N THR A 822 7.36 -37.72 4.74
CA THR A 822 7.72 -36.98 3.51
C THR A 822 8.49 -37.84 2.52
N PHE A 823 9.42 -38.68 3.01
CA PHE A 823 10.32 -39.46 2.14
C PHE A 823 10.03 -40.96 2.17
N ARG A 824 9.87 -41.55 0.98
CA ARG A 824 9.53 -42.99 0.83
C ARG A 824 10.62 -43.93 1.35
N ASP A 825 11.88 -43.50 1.37
CA ASP A 825 13.03 -44.29 1.84
C ASP A 825 13.38 -44.05 3.32
N VAL A 826 12.60 -43.24 4.04
CA VAL A 826 12.75 -42.99 5.48
C VAL A 826 11.47 -43.43 6.19
N ARG A 827 11.52 -44.55 6.90
CA ARG A 827 10.35 -45.10 7.60
C ARG A 827 10.18 -44.43 8.98
N PRO A 828 8.94 -44.24 9.47
CA PRO A 828 8.69 -43.72 10.83
C PRO A 828 9.33 -44.51 11.97
N THR A 829 9.72 -45.77 11.74
CA THR A 829 10.40 -46.61 12.73
C THR A 829 11.93 -46.43 12.78
N ARG A 830 12.52 -45.52 11.99
CA ARG A 830 13.96 -45.24 12.03
C ARG A 830 14.26 -44.27 13.16
N GLU A 831 15.42 -44.44 13.80
CA GLU A 831 15.87 -43.58 14.90
C GLU A 831 16.00 -42.12 14.48
N GLU A 832 16.51 -41.87 13.27
CA GLU A 832 16.74 -40.53 12.72
C GLU A 832 15.51 -39.96 12.00
N TRP A 833 14.35 -40.63 12.03
CA TRP A 833 13.18 -40.21 11.26
C TRP A 833 12.73 -38.79 11.62
N ALA A 834 12.60 -38.48 12.92
CA ALA A 834 12.19 -37.16 13.38
C ALA A 834 13.18 -36.06 12.93
N ALA A 835 14.48 -36.30 13.05
CA ALA A 835 15.51 -35.36 12.62
C ALA A 835 15.51 -35.11 11.11
N ILE A 836 15.24 -36.14 10.31
CA ILE A 836 15.18 -36.05 8.85
C ILE A 836 13.94 -35.26 8.40
N GLU A 837 12.78 -35.56 8.97
CA GLU A 837 11.53 -34.85 8.66
C GLU A 837 11.62 -33.39 9.11
N TRP A 838 12.17 -33.12 10.30
CA TRP A 838 12.44 -31.76 10.76
C TRP A 838 13.34 -31.00 9.78
N ALA A 839 14.49 -31.57 9.41
CA ALA A 839 15.45 -30.92 8.51
C ALA A 839 14.86 -30.65 7.13
N ALA A 840 13.87 -31.45 6.69
CA ALA A 840 13.15 -31.21 5.45
C ALA A 840 12.06 -30.15 5.59
N SER A 841 11.26 -30.20 6.66
CA SER A 841 10.18 -29.24 6.94
C SER A 841 10.68 -27.81 7.12
N THR A 842 11.90 -27.66 7.65
CA THR A 842 12.59 -26.38 7.86
C THR A 842 13.43 -25.96 6.65
N GLY A 843 13.45 -26.76 5.58
CA GLY A 843 14.21 -26.45 4.35
C GLY A 843 15.73 -26.64 4.45
N ILE A 844 16.29 -26.98 5.60
CA ILE A 844 17.74 -27.19 5.81
C ILE A 844 18.27 -28.24 4.82
N MET A 845 17.60 -29.39 4.75
CA MET A 845 17.98 -30.51 3.90
C MET A 845 16.84 -30.88 2.96
N THR A 846 17.04 -30.72 1.66
CA THR A 846 16.05 -31.10 0.65
C THR A 846 16.20 -32.56 0.22
N GLY A 847 15.10 -33.13 -0.28
CA GLY A 847 15.08 -34.46 -0.88
C GLY A 847 15.64 -34.50 -2.30
N TYR A 848 15.74 -35.72 -2.82
CA TYR A 848 16.03 -36.04 -4.21
C TYR A 848 14.74 -36.40 -4.95
N PRO A 849 14.74 -36.39 -6.31
CA PRO A 849 13.59 -36.81 -7.10
C PRO A 849 12.98 -38.14 -6.64
N TYR A 850 11.66 -38.25 -6.82
CA TYR A 850 10.83 -39.39 -6.39
C TYR A 850 10.73 -39.56 -4.87
N ASP A 851 10.64 -38.44 -4.15
CA ASP A 851 10.42 -38.36 -2.70
C ASP A 851 11.43 -39.18 -1.88
N ARG A 852 12.73 -39.03 -2.16
CA ARG A 852 13.81 -39.77 -1.48
C ARG A 852 14.75 -38.87 -0.70
N PHE A 853 15.16 -39.27 0.50
CA PHE A 853 16.17 -38.56 1.29
C PHE A 853 17.59 -39.11 1.11
N LYS A 854 17.74 -40.40 0.76
CA LYS A 854 19.02 -41.14 0.75
C LYS A 854 19.76 -41.08 2.09
N PRO A 855 19.18 -41.61 3.18
CA PRO A 855 19.69 -41.43 4.54
C PRO A 855 21.15 -41.91 4.73
N THR A 856 21.54 -43.03 4.12
CA THR A 856 22.90 -43.57 4.18
C THR A 856 23.87 -42.98 3.13
N GLY A 857 23.44 -41.96 2.38
CA GLY A 857 24.26 -41.31 1.34
C GLY A 857 25.31 -40.39 1.95
N ASN A 858 26.53 -40.41 1.43
CA ASN A 858 27.62 -39.55 1.91
C ASN A 858 27.48 -38.10 1.43
N VAL A 859 27.54 -37.16 2.37
CA VAL A 859 27.50 -35.71 2.14
C VAL A 859 28.82 -35.21 1.56
N ASN A 860 28.76 -34.29 0.60
CA ASN A 860 29.92 -33.55 0.11
C ASN A 860 30.03 -32.16 0.75
N ARG A 861 31.19 -31.51 0.61
CA ARG A 861 31.47 -30.22 1.27
C ARG A 861 30.58 -29.08 0.78
N GLY A 862 30.16 -29.09 -0.49
CA GLY A 862 29.21 -28.11 -1.00
C GLY A 862 27.83 -28.28 -0.37
N GLU A 863 27.34 -29.52 -0.30
CA GLU A 863 26.08 -29.86 0.40
C GLU A 863 26.14 -29.45 1.88
N LEU A 864 27.25 -29.72 2.58
CA LEU A 864 27.40 -29.32 3.97
C LEU A 864 27.37 -27.80 4.16
N ALA A 865 28.06 -27.03 3.31
CA ALA A 865 28.00 -25.56 3.36
C ALA A 865 26.55 -25.07 3.21
N ALA A 866 25.80 -25.64 2.27
CA ALA A 866 24.38 -25.30 2.09
C ALA A 866 23.51 -25.64 3.30
N PHE A 867 23.72 -26.80 3.92
CA PHE A 867 22.97 -27.18 5.13
C PHE A 867 23.28 -26.26 6.31
N LEU A 868 24.56 -25.93 6.52
CA LEU A 868 24.97 -25.03 7.60
C LEU A 868 24.50 -23.60 7.37
N HIS A 869 24.55 -23.12 6.12
CA HIS A 869 24.01 -21.82 5.75
C HIS A 869 22.52 -21.73 6.10
N ARG A 870 21.71 -22.71 5.66
CA ARG A 870 20.28 -22.72 5.98
C ARG A 870 20.01 -22.89 7.46
N TYR A 871 20.80 -23.70 8.16
CA TYR A 871 20.70 -23.87 9.61
C TYR A 871 20.95 -22.55 10.36
N ALA A 872 21.98 -21.81 9.96
CA ALA A 872 22.34 -20.52 10.56
C ALA A 872 21.32 -19.41 10.29
N HIS A 873 20.53 -19.55 9.21
CA HIS A 873 19.48 -18.60 8.82
C HIS A 873 18.06 -19.16 9.07
N LEU A 874 17.92 -20.19 9.91
CA LEU A 874 16.60 -20.57 10.38
C LEU A 874 16.02 -19.40 11.18
N PRO A 875 14.70 -19.13 11.04
CA PRO A 875 14.02 -18.30 12.01
C PRO A 875 14.35 -18.78 13.41
N GLU A 876 14.70 -17.86 14.31
CA GLU A 876 14.87 -18.22 15.72
C GLU A 876 13.60 -18.94 16.19
N PRO A 877 13.74 -20.03 16.98
CA PRO A 877 12.56 -20.71 17.46
C PRO A 877 11.79 -19.71 18.31
N PRO A 878 10.45 -19.68 18.26
CA PRO A 878 9.71 -18.87 19.22
C PRO A 878 10.17 -19.31 20.60
N VAL A 879 10.82 -18.40 21.32
CA VAL A 879 11.32 -18.71 22.64
C VAL A 879 10.08 -18.94 23.51
N GLU A 880 9.96 -20.11 24.14
CA GLU A 880 8.81 -20.42 24.98
C GLU A 880 8.64 -19.28 26.00
N SER A 881 7.43 -18.71 26.08
CA SER A 881 7.19 -17.58 26.96
C SER A 881 7.39 -18.02 28.41
N VAL A 882 8.04 -17.15 29.19
CA VAL A 882 8.24 -17.37 30.62
C VAL A 882 7.18 -16.58 31.35
N PRO A 883 6.18 -17.23 31.97
CA PRO A 883 5.22 -16.53 32.81
C PRO A 883 5.97 -15.93 34.01
N LEU A 884 5.94 -14.60 34.12
CA LEU A 884 6.49 -13.84 35.24
C LEU A 884 5.43 -13.68 36.33
N PHE A 885 4.18 -13.44 35.95
CA PHE A 885 3.03 -13.29 36.85
C PHE A 885 1.75 -13.80 36.18
N ASP A 886 0.93 -14.57 36.92
CA ASP A 886 -0.35 -15.14 36.46
C ASP A 886 -1.52 -14.83 37.43
N PHE A 887 -1.24 -14.21 38.57
CA PHE A 887 -2.16 -13.76 39.62
C PHE A 887 -3.22 -14.75 40.14
N GLU A 888 -3.20 -16.03 39.73
CA GLU A 888 -4.11 -17.09 40.21
C GLU A 888 -4.01 -17.28 41.73
N ASP A 889 -2.79 -17.14 42.27
CA ASP A 889 -2.47 -17.32 43.69
C ASP A 889 -2.48 -16.02 44.52
N GLY A 890 -3.02 -14.92 43.97
CA GLY A 890 -3.15 -13.63 44.64
C GLY A 890 -2.26 -12.54 44.06
N THR A 891 -1.94 -11.48 44.84
CA THR A 891 -1.25 -10.29 44.30
C THR A 891 0.23 -10.52 43.96
N GLN A 892 0.79 -11.70 44.27
CA GLN A 892 2.18 -12.06 43.98
C GLN A 892 3.23 -11.02 44.44
N GLY A 893 2.93 -10.32 45.54
CA GLY A 893 3.83 -9.32 46.13
C GLY A 893 3.78 -7.94 45.47
N TRP A 894 2.90 -7.72 44.50
CA TRP A 894 2.72 -6.42 43.86
C TRP A 894 2.26 -5.35 44.87
N THR A 895 2.94 -4.22 44.84
CA THR A 895 2.66 -3.02 45.63
C THR A 895 2.89 -1.78 44.77
N GLY A 896 2.46 -0.61 45.22
CA GLY A 896 2.73 0.62 44.46
C GLY A 896 2.14 1.87 45.09
N ALA A 897 2.00 2.91 44.27
CA ALA A 897 1.56 4.24 44.68
C ALA A 897 0.09 4.31 45.15
N GLY A 898 -0.71 3.27 44.87
CA GLY A 898 -2.11 3.15 45.24
C GLY A 898 -2.52 1.72 45.61
N PRO A 899 -3.83 1.47 45.82
CA PRO A 899 -4.34 0.14 46.15
C PRO A 899 -4.01 -0.91 45.09
N VAL A 900 -3.63 -2.11 45.55
CA VAL A 900 -3.42 -3.32 44.74
C VAL A 900 -4.20 -4.46 45.39
N ALA A 901 -5.01 -5.17 44.62
CA ALA A 901 -5.81 -6.30 45.06
C ALA A 901 -5.83 -7.40 43.99
N ALA A 902 -5.96 -8.65 44.41
CA ALA A 902 -6.20 -9.75 43.49
C ALA A 902 -7.67 -10.16 43.54
N ASP A 903 -8.28 -10.37 42.39
CA ASP A 903 -9.66 -10.84 42.26
C ASP A 903 -9.79 -11.78 41.07
N ALA A 904 -10.41 -12.95 41.28
CA ALA A 904 -10.67 -13.97 40.27
C ALA A 904 -9.47 -14.34 39.35
N GLY A 905 -8.25 -14.39 39.90
CA GLY A 905 -7.03 -14.72 39.14
C GLY A 905 -6.40 -13.55 38.40
N ARG A 906 -6.80 -12.31 38.70
CA ARG A 906 -6.29 -11.08 38.07
C ARG A 906 -5.77 -10.09 39.11
N LEU A 907 -4.91 -9.17 38.68
CA LEU A 907 -4.42 -8.06 39.49
C LEU A 907 -5.19 -6.78 39.19
N ALA A 908 -5.98 -6.30 40.15
CA ALA A 908 -6.61 -4.99 40.11
C ALA A 908 -5.72 -3.94 40.79
N VAL A 909 -5.42 -2.86 40.06
CA VAL A 909 -4.61 -1.73 40.50
C VAL A 909 -5.43 -0.44 40.39
N THR A 910 -5.34 0.43 41.39
CA THR A 910 -5.89 1.79 41.32
C THR A 910 -4.77 2.81 41.45
N SER A 911 -4.48 3.48 40.35
CA SER A 911 -3.41 4.48 40.26
C SER A 911 -3.90 5.87 40.70
N PRO A 912 -3.11 6.61 41.50
CA PRO A 912 -3.48 7.94 41.99
C PRO A 912 -3.44 9.00 40.88
N ALA A 913 -3.93 10.19 41.19
CA ALA A 913 -3.91 11.32 40.27
C ALA A 913 -2.49 11.65 39.80
N GLY A 914 -2.31 11.72 38.48
CA GLY A 914 -1.00 11.86 37.83
C GLY A 914 -0.24 10.57 37.54
N GLY A 915 -0.78 9.40 37.91
CA GLY A 915 -0.15 8.09 37.69
C GLY A 915 0.83 7.65 38.78
N GLY A 916 1.34 6.42 38.68
CA GLY A 916 2.26 5.86 39.66
C GLY A 916 2.90 4.53 39.25
N TRP A 917 4.00 4.19 39.92
CA TRP A 917 4.70 2.92 39.73
C TRP A 917 4.09 1.81 40.60
N PHE A 918 3.91 0.65 39.99
CA PHE A 918 3.38 -0.56 40.61
C PHE A 918 4.24 -1.75 40.21
N GLY A 919 4.49 -2.66 41.15
CA GLY A 919 5.33 -3.81 40.86
C GLY A 919 5.85 -4.48 42.11
N VAL A 920 6.93 -5.23 41.94
CA VAL A 920 7.51 -6.10 42.95
C VAL A 920 9.03 -5.97 42.96
N ASP A 921 9.60 -5.81 44.16
CA ASP A 921 11.04 -5.93 44.42
C ASP A 921 11.37 -7.39 44.76
N ALA A 922 11.34 -8.27 43.76
CA ALA A 922 11.68 -9.68 43.92
C ALA A 922 12.60 -10.17 42.80
N ALA A 923 13.35 -11.22 43.10
CA ALA A 923 14.14 -11.94 42.10
C ALA A 923 13.22 -12.57 41.05
N LEU A 924 13.44 -12.23 39.78
CA LEU A 924 12.75 -12.82 38.63
C LEU A 924 13.66 -13.81 37.88
N PRO A 925 13.10 -14.64 36.99
CA PRO A 925 13.89 -15.51 36.12
C PRO A 925 14.92 -14.73 35.28
N ASP A 926 15.94 -15.44 34.81
CA ASP A 926 16.92 -14.93 33.84
C ASP A 926 16.18 -14.55 32.54
N LEU A 927 16.30 -13.28 32.15
CA LEU A 927 15.69 -12.72 30.94
C LEU A 927 16.71 -12.54 29.81
N THR A 928 17.91 -13.11 29.92
CA THR A 928 18.93 -13.06 28.88
C THR A 928 18.40 -13.64 27.57
N GLY A 929 18.53 -12.87 26.48
CA GLY A 929 18.06 -13.26 25.15
C GLY A 929 16.57 -13.03 24.88
N ARG A 930 15.81 -12.52 25.87
CA ARG A 930 14.41 -12.10 25.70
C ARG A 930 14.37 -10.71 25.10
N THR A 931 13.46 -10.47 24.17
CA THR A 931 13.33 -9.18 23.46
C THR A 931 12.09 -8.42 23.87
N GLU A 932 11.09 -9.08 24.45
CA GLU A 932 9.85 -8.40 24.87
C GLU A 932 9.26 -8.95 26.18
N ILE A 933 8.51 -8.10 26.87
CA ILE A 933 7.60 -8.52 27.94
C ILE A 933 6.18 -8.19 27.53
N ARG A 934 5.31 -9.20 27.53
CA ARG A 934 3.89 -9.05 27.24
C ARG A 934 3.09 -8.98 28.51
N MET A 935 2.07 -8.12 28.51
CA MET A 935 1.15 -7.93 29.61
C MET A 935 -0.28 -7.94 29.08
N ASP A 936 -1.05 -8.94 29.52
CA ASP A 936 -2.49 -9.00 29.27
C ASP A 936 -3.20 -7.99 30.16
N VAL A 937 -3.79 -6.98 29.52
CA VAL A 937 -4.54 -5.90 30.14
C VAL A 937 -6.03 -6.14 29.88
N VAL A 938 -6.77 -6.45 30.94
CA VAL A 938 -8.21 -6.77 30.88
C VAL A 938 -9.06 -5.51 30.99
N GLU A 939 -8.57 -4.51 31.71
CA GLU A 939 -9.21 -3.20 31.88
C GLU A 939 -8.11 -2.16 32.12
N THR A 940 -8.22 -0.97 31.54
CA THR A 940 -7.27 0.11 31.78
C THR A 940 -7.93 1.47 31.60
N ALA A 941 -7.55 2.42 32.45
CA ALA A 941 -7.99 3.82 32.37
C ALA A 941 -6.95 4.75 31.72
N GLY A 942 -5.81 4.23 31.23
CA GLY A 942 -4.65 5.07 30.90
C GLY A 942 -3.80 4.61 29.72
N VAL A 943 -2.99 5.54 29.20
CA VAL A 943 -2.24 5.49 27.93
C VAL A 943 -0.70 5.56 28.12
N ASN A 944 0.12 4.90 27.29
CA ASN A 944 1.59 4.93 27.35
C ASN A 944 2.22 4.38 28.66
N PRO A 945 1.93 3.13 29.06
CA PRO A 945 2.64 2.51 30.18
C PRO A 945 4.14 2.35 29.88
N LYS A 946 4.95 2.42 30.95
CA LYS A 946 6.40 2.19 30.92
C LYS A 946 6.79 1.03 31.82
N LEU A 947 7.81 0.28 31.43
CA LEU A 947 8.41 -0.76 32.26
C LEU A 947 9.78 -0.29 32.78
N ALA A 948 10.04 -0.55 34.06
CA ALA A 948 11.33 -0.39 34.71
C ALA A 948 11.74 -1.70 35.38
N LEU A 949 12.93 -2.20 35.05
CA LEU A 949 13.55 -3.36 35.68
C LEU A 949 14.67 -2.92 36.63
N LYS A 950 14.78 -3.60 37.77
CA LYS A 950 15.89 -3.39 38.71
C LYS A 950 16.95 -4.46 38.48
N LEU A 951 18.10 -4.05 37.95
CA LEU A 951 19.11 -4.97 37.40
C LEU A 951 20.44 -4.86 38.15
N GLY A 952 21.11 -6.01 38.29
CA GLY A 952 22.52 -6.14 38.69
C GLY A 952 22.84 -5.83 40.16
N GLY A 953 24.10 -6.11 40.52
CA GLY A 953 24.62 -5.97 41.90
C GLY A 953 24.66 -4.54 42.47
N SER A 954 24.43 -3.51 41.65
CA SER A 954 24.36 -2.09 42.04
C SER A 954 22.94 -1.56 42.25
N TRP A 955 21.89 -2.37 42.05
CA TRP A 955 20.47 -2.01 42.24
C TRP A 955 19.98 -0.86 41.35
N GLN A 956 20.38 -0.84 40.08
CA GLN A 956 20.03 0.20 39.11
C GLN A 956 18.63 -0.04 38.52
N TRP A 957 17.82 1.01 38.37
CA TRP A 957 16.58 0.97 37.61
C TRP A 957 16.85 1.29 36.14
N CYS A 958 16.35 0.42 35.26
CA CYS A 958 16.52 0.44 33.83
C CYS A 958 15.14 0.47 33.17
N GLU A 959 14.82 1.57 32.49
CA GLU A 959 13.51 1.79 31.86
C GLU A 959 13.55 1.44 30.37
N THR A 960 12.50 0.80 29.88
CA THR A 960 12.25 0.64 28.44
C THR A 960 11.69 1.94 27.84
N ALA A 961 11.62 2.01 26.51
CA ALA A 961 10.73 2.98 25.85
C ALA A 961 9.27 2.73 26.24
N GLU A 962 8.40 3.70 25.93
CA GLU A 962 6.95 3.57 26.12
C GLU A 962 6.42 2.45 25.21
N ALA A 963 5.59 1.56 25.77
CA ALA A 963 4.98 0.43 25.05
C ALA A 963 3.91 0.85 24.01
N GLY A 964 3.79 2.15 23.73
CA GLY A 964 2.77 2.72 22.85
C GLY A 964 1.44 3.06 23.55
N TRP A 965 0.57 3.72 22.80
CA TRP A 965 -0.72 4.25 23.26
C TRP A 965 -1.78 3.14 23.31
N THR A 966 -2.40 2.90 24.47
CA THR A 966 -3.53 1.98 24.60
C THR A 966 -4.64 2.62 25.43
N SER A 967 -5.83 2.80 24.84
CA SER A 967 -7.06 3.24 25.54
C SER A 967 -8.05 2.10 25.74
N GLU A 968 -7.71 0.91 25.25
CA GLU A 968 -8.55 -0.29 25.26
C GLU A 968 -7.80 -1.47 25.89
N PRO A 969 -8.52 -2.40 26.56
CA PRO A 969 -7.97 -3.69 26.98
C PRO A 969 -7.31 -4.45 25.84
N ARG A 970 -6.24 -5.19 26.14
CA ARG A 970 -5.48 -5.99 25.17
C ARG A 970 -5.07 -7.32 25.79
N THR A 971 -5.41 -8.43 25.14
CA THR A 971 -5.16 -9.79 25.66
C THR A 971 -4.69 -10.72 24.55
N GLY A 972 -3.87 -11.72 24.87
CA GLY A 972 -3.45 -12.76 23.92
C GLY A 972 -2.39 -12.25 22.94
N GLU A 973 -2.56 -12.47 21.64
CA GLU A 973 -1.58 -12.01 20.63
C GLU A 973 -1.47 -10.48 20.56
N ASP A 974 -2.55 -9.77 20.95
CA ASP A 974 -2.63 -8.31 20.97
C ASP A 974 -2.16 -7.68 22.29
N ALA A 975 -1.69 -8.48 23.27
CA ALA A 975 -1.24 -8.01 24.59
C ALA A 975 -0.31 -6.79 24.53
N LEU A 976 -0.29 -5.98 25.58
CA LEU A 976 0.61 -4.84 25.67
C LEU A 976 2.07 -5.33 25.67
N VAL A 977 2.90 -4.79 24.77
CA VAL A 977 4.29 -5.24 24.56
C VAL A 977 5.29 -4.19 25.02
N PHE A 978 6.16 -4.54 25.95
CA PHE A 978 7.33 -3.76 26.33
C PHE A 978 8.57 -4.31 25.62
N ASP A 979 9.16 -3.50 24.73
CA ASP A 979 10.35 -3.87 23.98
C ASP A 979 11.62 -3.70 24.84
N LEU A 980 12.22 -4.82 25.24
CA LEU A 980 13.44 -4.86 26.03
C LEU A 980 14.68 -4.43 25.23
N THR A 981 14.63 -4.45 23.88
CA THR A 981 15.74 -3.99 23.04
C THR A 981 15.98 -2.48 23.13
N THR A 982 14.97 -1.74 23.63
CA THR A 982 15.07 -0.30 23.90
C THR A 982 15.87 0.03 25.17
N LEU A 983 16.21 -0.97 25.99
CA LEU A 983 17.12 -0.80 27.11
C LEU A 983 18.49 -0.34 26.61
N THR A 984 19.19 0.45 27.43
CA THR A 984 20.59 0.77 27.13
C THR A 984 21.44 -0.51 27.12
N ALA A 985 22.53 -0.53 26.36
CA ALA A 985 23.43 -1.68 26.28
C ALA A 985 23.96 -2.13 27.66
N GLU A 986 24.13 -1.18 28.60
CA GLU A 986 24.51 -1.47 29.99
C GLU A 986 23.41 -2.24 30.74
N CYS A 987 22.15 -1.82 30.59
CA CYS A 987 21.01 -2.48 31.21
C CYS A 987 20.71 -3.86 30.58
N ALA A 988 20.76 -3.97 29.26
CA ALA A 988 20.55 -5.22 28.55
C ALA A 988 21.55 -6.32 28.97
N ALA A 989 22.80 -5.94 29.28
CA ALA A 989 23.84 -6.85 29.74
C ALA A 989 23.64 -7.43 31.15
N MET A 990 22.61 -7.00 31.89
CA MET A 990 22.32 -7.41 33.27
C MET A 990 20.97 -8.13 33.42
N LEU A 991 20.37 -8.58 32.32
CA LEU A 991 19.08 -9.28 32.31
C LEU A 991 19.14 -10.68 32.96
N ASP A 992 20.33 -11.18 33.26
CA ASP A 992 20.56 -12.39 34.06
C ASP A 992 20.33 -12.20 35.57
N ASP A 993 20.28 -10.95 36.05
CA ASP A 993 20.13 -10.60 37.46
C ASP A 993 18.99 -9.59 37.71
N VAL A 994 17.76 -9.98 37.33
CA VAL A 994 16.54 -9.18 37.56
C VAL A 994 16.06 -9.32 39.01
N ARG A 995 16.02 -8.21 39.74
CA ARG A 995 15.66 -8.16 41.18
C ARG A 995 14.46 -7.29 41.50
N GLY A 996 13.82 -6.75 40.47
CA GLY A 996 12.58 -6.00 40.61
C GLY A 996 11.98 -5.67 39.25
N PHE A 997 10.65 -5.53 39.25
CA PHE A 997 9.83 -5.29 38.07
C PHE A 997 8.78 -4.26 38.46
N ASN A 998 8.77 -3.11 37.79
CA ASN A 998 7.81 -2.03 38.03
C ASN A 998 7.24 -1.53 36.71
N VAL A 999 5.94 -1.32 36.67
CA VAL A 999 5.23 -0.70 35.56
C VAL A 999 4.59 0.60 36.01
N TYR A 1000 4.71 1.62 35.17
CA TYR A 1000 4.04 2.89 35.37
C TYR A 1000 2.64 2.82 34.78
N LEU A 1001 1.63 3.08 35.62
CA LEU A 1001 0.24 3.12 35.24
C LEU A 1001 -0.31 4.52 35.49
N ASN A 1002 -1.01 5.09 34.50
CA ASN A 1002 -1.62 6.42 34.62
C ASN A 1002 -2.82 6.41 35.58
N GLU A 1003 -3.37 7.58 35.88
CA GLU A 1003 -4.50 7.72 36.80
C GLU A 1003 -5.69 6.82 36.42
N GLY A 1004 -6.27 6.12 37.41
CA GLY A 1004 -7.48 5.32 37.24
C GLY A 1004 -7.31 3.84 37.58
N GLY A 1005 -8.28 3.03 37.15
CA GLY A 1005 -8.33 1.59 37.42
C GLY A 1005 -7.68 0.78 36.30
N HIS A 1006 -6.93 -0.26 36.66
CA HIS A 1006 -6.33 -1.22 35.74
C HIS A 1006 -6.52 -2.64 36.25
N VAL A 1007 -6.78 -3.58 35.35
CA VAL A 1007 -6.88 -5.01 35.65
C VAL A 1007 -5.94 -5.77 34.71
N LEU A 1008 -5.02 -6.53 35.29
CA LEU A 1008 -4.00 -7.31 34.58
C LEU A 1008 -4.25 -8.81 34.77
N ASP A 1009 -4.08 -9.61 33.73
CA ASP A 1009 -4.27 -11.07 33.77
C ASP A 1009 -2.95 -11.83 33.87
N THR A 1010 -2.11 -11.72 32.84
CA THR A 1010 -0.83 -12.42 32.76
C THR A 1010 0.29 -11.47 32.33
N VAL A 1011 1.50 -11.76 32.80
CA VAL A 1011 2.73 -11.08 32.39
C VAL A 1011 3.75 -12.13 32.05
N GLU A 1012 4.29 -12.09 30.84
CA GLU A 1012 5.26 -13.08 30.37
C GLU A 1012 6.42 -12.43 29.60
N ALA A 1013 7.61 -13.01 29.70
CA ALA A 1013 8.77 -12.61 28.90
C ALA A 1013 8.91 -13.53 27.70
N ARG A 1014 9.18 -12.95 26.52
CA ARG A 1014 9.38 -13.69 25.27
C ARG A 1014 10.77 -13.45 24.70
#